data_AF-A0A3L8DBM0-F1
#
_entry.id   AF-A0A3L8DBM0-F1
#
_cell.length_a   1.000
_cell.length_b   1.000
_cell.length_c   1.000
_cell.angle_alpha   90.00
_cell.angle_beta   90.00
_cell.angle_gamma   90.00
#
_symmetry.space_group_name_H-M   'P 1'
#
loop_
_entity.id
_entity.type
_entity.pdbx_description
1 polymer ?
#
loop_
_entity_poly.entity_id
_entity_poly.type
_entity_poly.pdbx_seq_one_letter_code
_entity_poly.pdbx_strand_id
1 'polypeptide(L)'
;MEYSSSSEESEMASSLEPLVSAPFKTLSELYDALDVGLMIDFPSSAKWLRESADYAYRGSDINKEFPRKLDRLVQPRTLVCHDMKGGYLEDRFLRGSTSHDSYVFYHWNVIDTFVYFSHHFVTIPPVGWINAAHSHGVKVLGTVITEGNNDTWDVILESQESLRRFADALVLIAKCYQFEGWLLNVENTIKREDVDNLVIFMTYLTERSHIELGVVSEIIWYDSVINSGELSWQNELNDKNKEFYLACDGIFLNYNWTESRLINSHKYSLEIDCGVTNIYVGLDVWGRGCPGGGGLNSAYAMNLIRKHGLSVAIFAPGWTHEHFGPSTFRVLEDLFWAQLFPYLYVHVPIYEDETFKTSFCRGAGPCYYYNGEEHFNLREINGEGTYGKKAFYNLRVQQPQLSVPVPHLQFTRSIQRAIIDNNKDSKDKINRDRDADDDGGNDKADKDKEAKKPETRVEHVYENSRSTVRIRSNVISFENKLSAPDDNTFEFCDIFSFEGGGCLKLVTRNPRSYHRLFFIHFSSRQFIQATIIYARSESNPSNESENSPILVLGSNGLLKWILPFSTDFVRLNDKWKKCVYLTDLKTVDQIGVSFQRQCEGYLGSITLEKREHIHGVVLVVFGVLVLVHGASLGGSGAGLWAGAGALVAGALGVVATLATSSTKTNSAFSSAHLASSLIALALSNMAAITALTAVVRDSQRTPEVSLLTLSDDDSNVVEVDGGLAGLLASIGLLVASVAELLVSGYSCLTLTPKLCGCLRANAADEVASDGHLKTRNMVHQWVIAQNHVPTKNQQPPPPPIYVVQPMPIPMHHPMIQPPYGMPPTPGKFPGGFVPAGPLPISTPTPYGAMPVLPHIPPYATRPPSQIFRAKHKRHPLADPEEPERKRQVEAKSESSKRGSPTGEDQVDLAQTYTGLDKRISEEFISIAMDPDRKSKASSHHGSEIAATKTF
;
A
#
# COMPACT_ATOMS: atom_id res chain seq x y z
N MET A 1 21.34 -2.37 -1.64
CA MET A 1 21.47 -1.26 -0.66
C MET A 1 20.49 -1.57 0.45
N GLU A 2 20.98 -1.75 1.66
CA GLU A 2 20.16 -2.17 2.80
C GLU A 2 19.60 -0.93 3.51
N TYR A 3 18.29 -0.90 3.75
CA TYR A 3 17.69 0.11 4.62
C TYR A 3 17.84 -0.35 6.08
N SER A 4 18.58 0.42 6.88
CA SER A 4 18.70 0.21 8.33
C SER A 4 17.39 0.56 9.02
N SER A 5 16.55 -0.42 9.32
CA SER A 5 15.19 -0.24 9.87
C SER A 5 15.11 -0.47 11.38
N SER A 6 16.14 -0.09 12.16
CA SER A 6 16.27 -0.51 13.57
C SER A 6 16.79 0.57 14.52
N SER A 7 16.45 1.85 14.28
CA SER A 7 16.91 2.96 15.14
C SER A 7 15.91 4.09 15.42
N GLU A 8 14.71 4.10 14.79
CA GLU A 8 13.71 5.17 15.02
C GLU A 8 12.65 4.83 16.09
N GLU A 9 12.50 3.55 16.47
CA GLU A 9 11.37 3.09 17.29
C GLU A 9 11.60 3.16 18.82
N SER A 10 12.78 3.61 19.27
CA SER A 10 13.13 3.63 20.70
C SER A 10 12.64 4.86 21.49
N GLU A 11 12.12 5.90 20.82
CA GLU A 11 11.77 7.18 21.44
C GLU A 11 10.25 7.45 21.49
N MET A 12 9.50 6.54 22.12
CA MET A 12 8.15 6.83 22.63
C MET A 12 8.12 7.11 24.15
N ALA A 13 9.27 7.34 24.77
CA ALA A 13 9.43 7.57 26.21
C ALA A 13 10.51 8.61 26.56
N SER A 14 10.82 9.54 25.65
CA SER A 14 11.59 10.76 25.97
C SER A 14 10.64 11.89 26.38
N SER A 15 11.11 12.82 27.23
CA SER A 15 10.30 13.89 27.83
C SER A 15 10.09 15.10 26.90
N LEU A 16 9.71 14.83 25.66
CA LEU A 16 9.39 15.82 24.63
C LEU A 16 7.88 15.85 24.40
N GLU A 17 7.32 17.03 24.15
CA GLU A 17 5.89 17.14 23.83
C GLU A 17 5.56 16.43 22.50
N PRO A 18 4.40 15.76 22.38
CA PRO A 18 4.07 15.00 21.18
C PRO A 18 3.84 15.94 20.00
N LEU A 19 4.61 15.75 18.92
CA LEU A 19 4.50 16.57 17.71
C LEU A 19 3.11 16.40 17.05
N VAL A 20 2.38 17.51 16.96
CA VAL A 20 1.00 17.58 16.46
C VAL A 20 0.87 18.51 15.25
N SER A 21 -0.07 18.18 14.37
CA SER A 21 -0.65 19.12 13.40
C SER A 21 -1.62 20.06 14.11
N ALA A 22 -1.62 21.34 13.72
CA ALA A 22 -2.53 22.36 14.23
C ALA A 22 -2.97 23.29 13.09
N PRO A 23 -4.18 23.88 13.18
CA PRO A 23 -4.63 24.96 12.30
C PRO A 23 -4.17 26.32 12.82
N PHE A 24 -4.14 27.32 11.94
CA PHE A 24 -4.06 28.73 12.36
C PHE A 24 -5.49 29.25 12.64
N LYS A 25 -5.66 29.96 13.75
CA LYS A 25 -6.95 30.50 14.22
C LYS A 25 -7.10 31.99 13.89
N THR A 26 -5.99 32.69 13.64
CA THR A 26 -5.98 34.13 13.33
C THR A 26 -4.97 34.47 12.23
N LEU A 27 -5.15 35.64 11.61
CA LEU A 27 -4.23 36.16 10.60
C LEU A 27 -2.85 36.53 11.16
N SER A 28 -2.75 36.94 12.44
CA SER A 28 -1.47 37.15 13.11
C SER A 28 -0.72 35.82 13.25
N GLU A 29 -1.34 34.83 13.89
CA GLU A 29 -0.74 33.50 14.13
C GLU A 29 -0.22 32.84 12.84
N LEU A 30 -0.90 33.06 11.71
CA LEU A 30 -0.45 32.67 10.38
C LEU A 30 0.84 33.41 9.95
N TYR A 31 0.85 34.74 9.99
CA TYR A 31 2.02 35.54 9.57
C TYR A 31 3.20 35.40 10.53
N ASP A 32 2.97 35.36 11.83
CA ASP A 32 3.97 35.11 12.87
C ASP A 32 4.69 33.77 12.63
N ALA A 33 3.94 32.71 12.28
CA ALA A 33 4.51 31.40 11.94
C ALA A 33 5.28 31.36 10.61
N LEU A 34 4.95 32.23 9.66
CA LEU A 34 5.68 32.37 8.39
C LEU A 34 6.97 33.19 8.56
N ASP A 35 6.92 34.26 9.35
CA ASP A 35 8.05 35.15 9.61
C ASP A 35 9.10 34.47 10.55
N VAL A 36 8.67 33.56 11.44
CA VAL A 36 9.56 32.64 12.20
C VAL A 36 10.04 31.45 11.35
N GLY A 37 9.27 31.07 10.33
CA GLY A 37 9.50 29.93 9.45
C GLY A 37 8.72 28.68 9.87
N LEU A 38 8.00 28.08 8.91
CA LEU A 38 7.26 26.83 9.13
C LEU A 38 8.20 25.69 9.56
N MET A 39 7.78 24.88 10.53
CA MET A 39 8.57 23.75 11.05
C MET A 39 8.73 22.64 10.01
N ILE A 40 9.89 22.60 9.34
CA ILE A 40 10.17 21.72 8.18
C ILE A 40 10.53 20.27 8.56
N ASP A 41 10.13 19.78 9.75
CA ASP A 41 10.31 18.38 10.16
C ASP A 41 9.16 17.45 9.69
N PHE A 42 8.13 18.02 9.04
CA PHE A 42 7.00 17.29 8.45
C PHE A 42 7.32 16.54 7.12
N PRO A 43 8.02 17.12 6.11
CA PRO A 43 7.99 16.61 4.73
C PRO A 43 8.65 15.25 4.51
N SER A 44 9.62 14.86 5.34
CA SER A 44 10.26 13.53 5.29
C SER A 44 9.27 12.37 5.55
N SER A 45 8.08 12.68 6.05
CA SER A 45 7.02 11.72 6.37
C SER A 45 5.88 11.65 5.34
N ALA A 46 5.86 12.56 4.36
CA ALA A 46 4.79 12.70 3.38
C ALA A 46 4.99 11.79 2.15
N LYS A 47 3.89 11.31 1.57
CA LYS A 47 3.83 10.50 0.35
C LYS A 47 3.38 11.36 -0.82
N TRP A 48 4.05 11.21 -1.96
CA TRP A 48 3.59 11.76 -3.24
C TRP A 48 2.22 11.19 -3.63
N LEU A 49 1.38 12.04 -4.23
CA LEU A 49 0.08 11.67 -4.79
C LEU A 49 0.26 10.58 -5.86
N ARG A 50 -0.36 9.41 -5.65
CA ARG A 50 -0.28 8.29 -6.60
C ARG A 50 -1.07 8.59 -7.87
N GLU A 51 -0.45 8.43 -9.03
CA GLU A 51 -1.14 8.54 -10.31
C GLU A 51 -2.27 7.49 -10.43
N SER A 52 -3.34 7.86 -11.13
CA SER A 52 -4.48 7.00 -11.42
C SER A 52 -4.80 7.12 -12.89
N ALA A 53 -5.21 6.01 -13.52
CA ALA A 53 -5.42 5.95 -14.96
C ALA A 53 -6.51 6.93 -15.44
N ASP A 54 -6.41 7.33 -16.71
CA ASP A 54 -7.37 8.18 -17.43
C ASP A 54 -8.79 7.58 -17.54
N TYR A 55 -9.02 6.40 -16.97
CA TYR A 55 -10.30 5.73 -16.96
C TYR A 55 -10.72 5.29 -15.56
N ALA A 56 -12.03 5.31 -15.34
CA ALA A 56 -12.70 4.77 -14.17
C ALA A 56 -13.74 3.71 -14.58
N TYR A 57 -14.19 2.90 -13.62
CA TYR A 57 -15.32 1.97 -13.80
C TYR A 57 -16.56 2.53 -13.10
N ARG A 58 -17.75 2.48 -13.72
CA ARG A 58 -18.97 2.89 -13.02
C ARG A 58 -19.29 1.89 -11.89
N GLY A 59 -19.62 2.36 -10.69
CA GLY A 59 -19.90 1.49 -9.55
C GLY A 59 -21.16 0.61 -9.67
N SER A 60 -22.03 0.88 -10.66
CA SER A 60 -23.12 -0.01 -11.07
C SER A 60 -22.70 -1.10 -12.08
N ASP A 61 -21.49 -1.01 -12.65
CA ASP A 61 -20.94 -1.95 -13.63
C ASP A 61 -19.88 -2.91 -13.04
N ILE A 62 -19.30 -2.61 -11.86
CA ILE A 62 -18.21 -3.39 -11.24
C ILE A 62 -18.54 -4.84 -10.87
N ASN A 63 -19.81 -5.25 -10.89
CA ASN A 63 -20.24 -6.64 -10.67
C ASN A 63 -20.53 -7.39 -11.99
N LYS A 64 -20.40 -6.74 -13.15
CA LYS A 64 -20.50 -7.39 -14.46
C LYS A 64 -19.21 -8.15 -14.76
N GLU A 65 -19.29 -9.18 -15.60
CA GLU A 65 -18.12 -9.99 -16.00
C GLU A 65 -17.00 -9.11 -16.56
N PHE A 66 -17.36 -8.24 -17.52
CA PHE A 66 -16.49 -7.23 -18.12
C PHE A 66 -17.00 -5.80 -17.79
N PRO A 67 -16.50 -5.15 -16.72
CA PRO A 67 -16.83 -3.76 -16.41
C PRO A 67 -16.31 -2.80 -17.49
N ARG A 68 -17.13 -1.82 -17.88
CA ARG A 68 -16.75 -0.84 -18.92
C ARG A 68 -15.79 0.21 -18.36
N LYS A 69 -14.63 0.37 -19.01
CA LYS A 69 -13.73 1.51 -18.82
C LYS A 69 -14.39 2.78 -19.40
N LEU A 70 -14.50 3.83 -18.60
CA LEU A 70 -15.05 5.14 -18.96
C LEU A 70 -13.95 6.20 -18.81
N ASP A 71 -13.81 7.11 -19.76
CA ASP A 71 -12.92 8.28 -19.67
C ASP A 71 -13.24 9.08 -18.38
N ARG A 72 -12.25 9.17 -17.48
CA ARG A 72 -12.38 9.80 -16.16
C ARG A 72 -12.61 11.30 -16.27
N LEU A 73 -11.96 11.98 -17.21
CA LEU A 73 -11.93 13.44 -17.30
C LEU A 73 -13.31 14.03 -17.62
N VAL A 74 -14.16 13.25 -18.30
CA VAL A 74 -15.54 13.62 -18.63
C VAL A 74 -16.60 12.99 -17.71
N GLN A 75 -16.20 12.31 -16.62
CA GLN A 75 -17.16 11.84 -15.61
C GLN A 75 -17.43 12.92 -14.54
N PRO A 76 -18.66 13.01 -14.00
CA PRO A 76 -18.95 13.84 -12.84
C PRO A 76 -18.19 13.35 -11.60
N ARG A 77 -17.44 14.26 -10.96
CA ARG A 77 -16.49 14.00 -9.87
C ARG A 77 -17.16 13.75 -8.53
N THR A 78 -16.45 13.13 -7.58
CA THR A 78 -16.89 12.99 -6.19
C THR A 78 -15.90 13.68 -5.24
N LEU A 79 -16.36 14.70 -4.53
CA LEU A 79 -15.65 15.31 -3.42
C LEU A 79 -16.21 14.80 -2.08
N VAL A 80 -15.34 14.59 -1.09
CA VAL A 80 -15.73 14.36 0.32
C VAL A 80 -15.20 15.50 1.17
N CYS A 81 -16.09 16.20 1.86
CA CYS A 81 -15.75 17.18 2.89
C CYS A 81 -16.10 16.57 4.25
N HIS A 82 -15.08 16.13 4.99
CA HIS A 82 -15.27 15.04 5.95
C HIS A 82 -15.98 15.44 7.25
N ASP A 83 -15.80 16.69 7.70
CA ASP A 83 -16.40 17.34 8.89
C ASP A 83 -16.67 16.37 10.06
N MET A 84 -15.58 15.93 10.72
CA MET A 84 -15.63 14.98 11.83
C MET A 84 -15.36 15.71 13.17
N LYS A 85 -16.42 16.03 13.91
CA LYS A 85 -16.39 16.74 15.22
C LYS A 85 -15.53 18.01 15.26
N GLY A 86 -15.45 18.74 14.15
CA GLY A 86 -14.60 19.93 14.04
C GLY A 86 -13.09 19.66 13.89
N GLY A 87 -12.67 18.41 13.65
CA GLY A 87 -11.29 18.06 13.30
C GLY A 87 -10.29 18.02 14.47
N TYR A 88 -9.03 17.79 14.11
CA TYR A 88 -7.85 17.71 15.00
C TYR A 88 -8.08 16.89 16.29
N LEU A 89 -8.60 15.68 16.12
CA LEU A 89 -8.80 14.69 17.18
C LEU A 89 -7.51 13.87 17.36
N GLU A 90 -7.59 12.55 17.36
CA GLU A 90 -6.43 11.64 17.46
C GLU A 90 -5.58 11.60 16.18
N ASP A 91 -6.09 12.16 15.08
CA ASP A 91 -5.44 12.32 13.79
C ASP A 91 -4.44 13.48 13.73
N ARG A 92 -4.44 14.39 14.70
CA ARG A 92 -3.44 15.46 14.80
C ARG A 92 -2.02 14.93 15.12
N PHE A 93 -1.89 13.76 15.75
CA PHE A 93 -0.59 13.26 16.25
C PHE A 93 0.27 12.66 15.13
N LEU A 94 1.46 13.22 14.86
CA LEU A 94 2.32 12.84 13.72
C LEU A 94 2.82 11.39 13.78
N ARG A 95 3.03 10.88 15.00
CA ARG A 95 3.42 9.47 15.30
C ARG A 95 2.21 8.55 15.54
N GLY A 96 0.98 9.08 15.46
CA GLY A 96 -0.26 8.39 15.83
C GLY A 96 -0.54 8.43 17.34
N SER A 97 -1.65 7.79 17.75
CA SER A 97 -2.11 7.73 19.14
C SER A 97 -2.48 6.30 19.58
N THR A 98 -2.95 6.14 20.82
CA THR A 98 -3.42 4.87 21.40
C THR A 98 -4.94 4.64 21.32
N SER A 99 -5.70 5.49 20.61
CA SER A 99 -7.07 5.15 20.22
C SER A 99 -7.09 3.93 19.29
N HIS A 100 -8.21 3.22 19.19
CA HIS A 100 -8.49 2.21 18.15
C HIS A 100 -9.87 2.37 17.53
N ASP A 101 -10.58 3.39 17.99
CA ASP A 101 -12.01 3.64 17.89
C ASP A 101 -12.30 4.99 17.22
N SER A 102 -11.30 5.82 16.93
CA SER A 102 -11.42 7.00 16.08
C SER A 102 -11.85 6.68 14.63
N TYR A 103 -12.46 7.66 13.97
CA TYR A 103 -12.92 7.56 12.58
C TYR A 103 -11.75 7.31 11.61
N VAL A 104 -11.94 6.38 10.68
CA VAL A 104 -11.00 6.06 9.59
C VAL A 104 -11.76 5.99 8.28
N PHE A 105 -11.37 6.78 7.28
CA PHE A 105 -11.93 6.64 5.93
C PHE A 105 -11.15 5.58 5.14
N TYR A 106 -11.87 4.78 4.34
CA TYR A 106 -11.29 3.69 3.54
C TYR A 106 -11.98 3.47 2.18
N HIS A 107 -12.87 4.37 1.76
CA HIS A 107 -13.54 4.31 0.44
C HIS A 107 -12.88 5.24 -0.60
N TRP A 108 -11.56 5.45 -0.48
CA TRP A 108 -10.75 6.32 -1.35
C TRP A 108 -10.94 6.05 -2.85
N ASN A 109 -11.04 4.78 -3.24
CA ASN A 109 -11.14 4.36 -4.64
C ASN A 109 -12.39 4.89 -5.38
N VAL A 110 -13.34 5.55 -4.70
CA VAL A 110 -14.55 6.13 -5.31
C VAL A 110 -14.67 7.66 -5.17
N ILE A 111 -13.59 8.34 -4.80
CA ILE A 111 -13.54 9.81 -4.69
C ILE A 111 -12.34 10.42 -5.44
N ASP A 112 -12.51 11.64 -5.94
CA ASP A 112 -11.46 12.40 -6.65
C ASP A 112 -10.67 13.31 -5.70
N THR A 113 -11.37 13.98 -4.77
CA THR A 113 -10.83 15.01 -3.87
C THR A 113 -11.38 14.83 -2.46
N PHE A 114 -10.52 14.93 -1.44
CA PHE A 114 -10.86 14.90 -0.02
C PHE A 114 -10.51 16.23 0.64
N VAL A 115 -11.48 16.87 1.29
CA VAL A 115 -11.28 18.12 2.03
C VAL A 115 -11.16 17.82 3.51
N TYR A 116 -10.02 18.18 4.09
CA TYR A 116 -9.87 18.22 5.53
C TYR A 116 -10.48 19.53 6.05
N PHE A 117 -11.61 19.39 6.75
CA PHE A 117 -12.48 20.48 7.18
C PHE A 117 -12.45 20.63 8.70
N SER A 118 -12.40 21.87 9.17
CA SER A 118 -12.55 22.25 10.57
C SER A 118 -13.04 23.70 10.65
N HIS A 119 -13.64 24.11 11.76
CA HIS A 119 -14.07 25.50 11.99
C HIS A 119 -12.91 26.38 12.49
N HIS A 120 -11.76 26.31 11.80
CA HIS A 120 -10.55 27.07 12.14
C HIS A 120 -9.99 27.78 10.90
N PHE A 121 -9.64 29.05 11.07
CA PHE A 121 -9.40 30.02 10.00
C PHE A 121 -8.59 29.49 8.81
N VAL A 122 -7.43 28.89 9.07
CA VAL A 122 -6.66 28.15 8.06
C VAL A 122 -6.38 26.74 8.58
N THR A 123 -7.10 25.78 7.98
CA THR A 123 -7.11 24.36 8.32
C THR A 123 -6.09 23.60 7.46
N ILE A 124 -4.96 23.21 8.05
CA ILE A 124 -3.92 22.37 7.43
C ILE A 124 -4.29 20.87 7.59
N PRO A 125 -4.37 20.07 6.51
CA PRO A 125 -4.61 18.63 6.61
C PRO A 125 -3.49 17.90 7.39
N PRO A 126 -3.79 17.09 8.41
CA PRO A 126 -2.79 16.26 9.08
C PRO A 126 -2.17 15.22 8.14
N VAL A 127 -0.86 14.97 8.23
CA VAL A 127 -0.14 14.08 7.29
C VAL A 127 -0.68 12.65 7.26
N GLY A 128 -1.40 12.20 8.30
CA GLY A 128 -2.11 10.93 8.29
C GLY A 128 -3.14 10.86 7.16
N TRP A 129 -3.94 11.91 6.99
CA TRP A 129 -4.94 12.04 5.92
C TRP A 129 -4.29 12.21 4.56
N ILE A 130 -3.28 13.09 4.43
CA ILE A 130 -2.48 13.27 3.22
C ILE A 130 -1.92 11.92 2.75
N ASN A 131 -1.21 11.21 3.63
CA ASN A 131 -0.62 9.91 3.29
C ASN A 131 -1.64 8.82 2.95
N ALA A 132 -2.81 8.81 3.60
CA ALA A 132 -3.87 7.85 3.29
C ALA A 132 -4.47 8.11 1.90
N ALA A 133 -4.86 9.36 1.62
CA ALA A 133 -5.41 9.79 0.34
C ALA A 133 -4.41 9.59 -0.82
N HIS A 134 -3.17 10.07 -0.64
CA HIS A 134 -2.12 10.02 -1.66
C HIS A 134 -1.71 8.58 -1.99
N SER A 135 -1.74 7.66 -1.02
CA SER A 135 -1.50 6.23 -1.27
C SER A 135 -2.53 5.60 -2.21
N HIS A 136 -3.73 6.18 -2.31
CA HIS A 136 -4.84 5.72 -3.15
C HIS A 136 -5.08 6.58 -4.39
N GLY A 137 -4.31 7.66 -4.58
CA GLY A 137 -4.44 8.58 -5.72
C GLY A 137 -5.57 9.60 -5.61
N VAL A 138 -5.96 9.94 -4.37
CA VAL A 138 -6.95 10.97 -4.05
C VAL A 138 -6.22 12.24 -3.59
N LYS A 139 -6.63 13.39 -4.13
CA LYS A 139 -6.08 14.71 -3.75
C LYS A 139 -6.60 15.17 -2.39
N VAL A 140 -5.82 15.95 -1.66
CA VAL A 140 -6.22 16.55 -0.38
C VAL A 140 -6.23 18.07 -0.46
N LEU A 141 -7.34 18.68 -0.01
CA LEU A 141 -7.43 20.12 0.18
C LEU A 141 -7.50 20.46 1.68
N GLY A 142 -6.86 21.56 2.06
CA GLY A 142 -7.15 22.27 3.30
C GLY A 142 -8.45 23.07 3.21
N THR A 143 -8.80 23.76 4.29
CA THR A 143 -9.95 24.67 4.32
C THR A 143 -9.52 26.06 4.81
N VAL A 144 -9.92 27.11 4.09
CA VAL A 144 -9.95 28.48 4.62
C VAL A 144 -11.40 28.79 4.94
N ILE A 145 -11.70 29.08 6.20
CA ILE A 145 -13.07 29.34 6.66
C ILE A 145 -13.14 30.56 7.56
N THR A 146 -14.15 31.39 7.37
CA THR A 146 -14.41 32.55 8.23
C THR A 146 -15.90 32.63 8.55
N GLU A 147 -16.24 32.73 9.82
CA GLU A 147 -17.61 32.70 10.33
C GLU A 147 -17.84 33.89 11.27
N GLY A 148 -19.00 34.53 11.18
CA GLY A 148 -19.38 35.61 12.10
C GLY A 148 -18.71 36.96 11.79
N ASN A 149 -17.57 37.25 12.42
CA ASN A 149 -16.95 38.59 12.37
C ASN A 149 -16.09 38.81 11.11
N ASN A 150 -16.18 40.00 10.50
CA ASN A 150 -15.54 40.30 9.20
C ASN A 150 -14.13 40.92 9.28
N ASP A 151 -13.65 41.31 10.47
CA ASP A 151 -12.36 42.01 10.67
C ASP A 151 -11.16 41.38 9.92
N THR A 152 -11.19 40.06 9.70
CA THR A 152 -10.14 39.34 8.95
C THR A 152 -10.16 39.67 7.45
N TRP A 153 -11.33 39.72 6.81
CA TRP A 153 -11.44 40.12 5.41
C TRP A 153 -11.27 41.62 5.20
N ASP A 154 -11.66 42.44 6.17
CA ASP A 154 -11.37 43.88 6.17
C ASP A 154 -9.86 44.16 6.04
N VAL A 155 -9.00 43.39 6.72
CA VAL A 155 -7.53 43.52 6.62
C VAL A 155 -6.97 42.86 5.35
N ILE A 156 -7.49 41.70 4.93
CA ILE A 156 -7.01 41.00 3.73
C ILE A 156 -7.34 41.78 2.45
N LEU A 157 -8.53 42.39 2.37
CA LEU A 157 -9.04 43.05 1.16
C LEU A 157 -8.73 44.56 1.10
N GLU A 158 -8.16 45.16 2.16
CA GLU A 158 -7.74 46.57 2.20
C GLU A 158 -6.86 46.96 1.01
N SER A 159 -5.99 46.05 0.55
CA SER A 159 -5.09 46.33 -0.56
C SER A 159 -4.75 45.11 -1.41
N GLN A 160 -4.34 45.39 -2.65
CA GLN A 160 -3.76 44.41 -3.58
C GLN A 160 -2.44 43.79 -3.09
N GLU A 161 -1.78 44.37 -2.08
CA GLU A 161 -0.61 43.78 -1.42
C GLU A 161 -1.05 42.82 -0.31
N SER A 162 -1.99 43.23 0.54
CA SER A 162 -2.57 42.45 1.65
C SER A 162 -3.12 41.10 1.17
N LEU A 163 -3.93 41.11 0.10
CA LEU A 163 -4.53 39.88 -0.44
C LEU A 163 -3.52 38.97 -1.12
N ARG A 164 -2.45 39.52 -1.73
CA ARG A 164 -1.38 38.70 -2.31
C ARG A 164 -0.51 38.06 -1.23
N ARG A 165 -0.19 38.79 -0.15
CA ARG A 165 0.49 38.22 1.03
C ARG A 165 -0.29 37.03 1.60
N PHE A 166 -1.62 37.15 1.71
CA PHE A 166 -2.46 36.04 2.17
C PHE A 166 -2.52 34.87 1.17
N ALA A 167 -2.61 35.14 -0.13
CA ALA A 167 -2.62 34.09 -1.16
C ALA A 167 -1.28 33.34 -1.26
N ASP A 168 -0.14 34.03 -1.36
CA ASP A 168 1.17 33.39 -1.39
C ASP A 168 1.48 32.64 -0.07
N ALA A 169 0.95 33.10 1.07
CA ALA A 169 1.01 32.36 2.34
C ALA A 169 0.27 30.99 2.25
N LEU A 170 -0.95 30.98 1.71
CA LEU A 170 -1.72 29.74 1.50
C LEU A 170 -1.04 28.79 0.50
N VAL A 171 -0.45 29.32 -0.57
CA VAL A 171 0.33 28.53 -1.54
C VAL A 171 1.59 27.95 -0.91
N LEU A 172 2.33 28.75 -0.11
CA LEU A 172 3.52 28.30 0.60
C LEU A 172 3.21 27.18 1.60
N ILE A 173 2.11 27.27 2.35
CA ILE A 173 1.66 26.21 3.27
C ILE A 173 1.33 24.93 2.51
N ALA A 174 0.52 25.00 1.45
CA ALA A 174 0.19 23.83 0.62
C ALA A 174 1.46 23.16 0.04
N LYS A 175 2.44 23.96 -0.38
CA LYS A 175 3.74 23.51 -0.89
C LYS A 175 4.63 22.86 0.18
N CYS A 176 4.65 23.41 1.39
CA CYS A 176 5.45 22.90 2.51
C CYS A 176 4.88 21.61 3.12
N TYR A 177 3.54 21.50 3.22
CA TYR A 177 2.87 20.31 3.78
C TYR A 177 2.49 19.26 2.74
N GLN A 178 2.67 19.56 1.44
CA GLN A 178 2.40 18.69 0.29
C GLN A 178 0.93 18.25 0.18
N PHE A 179 0.04 19.20 -0.09
CA PHE A 179 -1.36 18.97 -0.45
C PHE A 179 -1.81 19.94 -1.57
N GLU A 180 -2.89 19.61 -2.28
CA GLU A 180 -3.18 20.18 -3.61
C GLU A 180 -3.97 21.50 -3.64
N GLY A 181 -4.38 22.06 -2.50
CA GLY A 181 -5.09 23.34 -2.49
C GLY A 181 -6.12 23.50 -1.38
N TRP A 182 -7.19 24.24 -1.66
CA TRP A 182 -8.04 24.84 -0.63
C TRP A 182 -9.53 24.86 -1.01
N LEU A 183 -10.39 24.45 -0.08
CA LEU A 183 -11.79 24.91 -0.03
C LEU A 183 -11.83 26.29 0.62
N LEU A 184 -12.46 27.26 -0.03
CA LEU A 184 -12.72 28.60 0.48
C LEU A 184 -14.19 28.70 0.93
N ASN A 185 -14.45 28.80 2.23
CA ASN A 185 -15.79 29.02 2.79
C ASN A 185 -15.88 30.36 3.54
N VAL A 186 -16.43 31.39 2.88
CA VAL A 186 -16.54 32.74 3.44
C VAL A 186 -17.97 32.95 3.94
N GLU A 187 -18.22 32.71 5.23
CA GLU A 187 -19.53 32.91 5.86
C GLU A 187 -19.60 34.25 6.62
N ASN A 188 -19.19 35.32 5.92
CA ASN A 188 -19.31 36.71 6.34
C ASN A 188 -19.95 37.58 5.24
N THR A 189 -20.41 38.77 5.61
CA THR A 189 -20.79 39.82 4.66
C THR A 189 -19.57 40.66 4.32
N ILE A 190 -19.23 40.74 3.03
CA ILE A 190 -18.14 41.54 2.48
C ILE A 190 -18.69 42.91 2.07
N LYS A 191 -17.92 44.01 2.22
CA LYS A 191 -18.37 45.33 1.74
C LYS A 191 -18.43 45.36 0.22
N ARG A 192 -19.33 46.16 -0.38
CA ARG A 192 -19.50 46.10 -1.85
C ARG A 192 -18.26 46.55 -2.61
N GLU A 193 -17.50 47.48 -2.05
CA GLU A 193 -16.20 47.93 -2.54
C GLU A 193 -15.11 46.83 -2.50
N ASP A 194 -15.19 45.89 -1.54
CA ASP A 194 -14.17 44.86 -1.30
C ASP A 194 -14.41 43.58 -2.13
N VAL A 195 -15.61 43.38 -2.69
CA VAL A 195 -15.98 42.21 -3.52
C VAL A 195 -15.02 42.01 -4.71
N ASP A 196 -14.66 43.09 -5.39
CA ASP A 196 -13.78 43.05 -6.56
C ASP A 196 -12.35 42.62 -6.14
N ASN A 197 -11.88 43.03 -4.95
CA ASN A 197 -10.63 42.55 -4.37
C ASN A 197 -10.71 41.06 -3.97
N LEU A 198 -11.85 40.57 -3.49
CA LEU A 198 -12.06 39.13 -3.19
C LEU A 198 -11.98 38.27 -4.46
N VAL A 199 -12.57 38.72 -5.56
CA VAL A 199 -12.46 38.02 -6.87
C VAL A 199 -11.00 38.01 -7.36
N ILE A 200 -10.25 39.11 -7.16
CA ILE A 200 -8.82 39.17 -7.53
C ILE A 200 -7.97 38.28 -6.61
N PHE A 201 -8.26 38.23 -5.31
CA PHE A 201 -7.63 37.29 -4.36
C PHE A 201 -7.79 35.84 -4.84
N MET A 202 -9.02 35.43 -5.14
CA MET A 202 -9.32 34.07 -5.59
C MET A 202 -8.62 33.75 -6.92
N THR A 203 -8.68 34.67 -7.88
CA THR A 203 -8.01 34.51 -9.19
C THR A 203 -6.50 34.32 -9.00
N TYR A 204 -5.86 35.18 -8.21
CA TYR A 204 -4.42 35.12 -7.93
C TYR A 204 -4.04 33.85 -7.16
N LEU A 205 -4.82 33.45 -6.16
CA LEU A 205 -4.60 32.19 -5.42
C LEU A 205 -4.66 30.98 -6.36
N THR A 206 -5.66 30.91 -7.23
CA THR A 206 -5.83 29.83 -8.22
C THR A 206 -4.65 29.80 -9.21
N GLU A 207 -4.30 30.93 -9.84
CA GLU A 207 -3.17 31.02 -10.77
C GLU A 207 -1.82 30.66 -10.11
N ARG A 208 -1.56 31.16 -8.89
CA ARG A 208 -0.32 30.86 -8.15
C ARG A 208 -0.25 29.40 -7.70
N SER A 209 -1.38 28.79 -7.33
CA SER A 209 -1.44 27.37 -6.95
C SER A 209 -1.04 26.47 -8.13
N HIS A 210 -1.61 26.72 -9.32
CA HIS A 210 -1.26 25.96 -10.53
C HIS A 210 0.21 26.13 -10.96
N ILE A 211 0.83 27.26 -10.64
CA ILE A 211 2.27 27.51 -10.91
C ILE A 211 3.18 26.81 -9.90
N GLU A 212 2.85 26.87 -8.60
CA GLU A 212 3.75 26.46 -7.51
C GLU A 212 3.54 25.02 -7.02
N LEU A 213 2.32 24.50 -7.14
CA LEU A 213 1.91 23.13 -6.79
C LEU A 213 1.72 22.26 -8.04
N GLY A 214 1.49 22.89 -9.21
CA GLY A 214 1.30 22.23 -10.50
C GLY A 214 -0.16 21.96 -10.86
N VAL A 215 -0.37 21.39 -12.05
CA VAL A 215 -1.69 21.22 -12.72
C VAL A 215 -2.66 20.29 -11.96
N VAL A 216 -2.19 19.58 -10.92
CA VAL A 216 -3.06 18.80 -10.02
C VAL A 216 -3.82 19.65 -9.01
N SER A 217 -3.41 20.92 -8.82
CA SER A 217 -3.97 21.80 -7.79
C SER A 217 -5.46 22.10 -8.01
N GLU A 218 -6.18 22.42 -6.94
CA GLU A 218 -7.61 22.75 -7.03
C GLU A 218 -8.04 23.72 -5.92
N ILE A 219 -8.52 24.90 -6.32
CA ILE A 219 -9.19 25.85 -5.44
C ILE A 219 -10.70 25.77 -5.68
N ILE A 220 -11.47 25.59 -4.59
CA ILE A 220 -12.93 25.43 -4.66
C ILE A 220 -13.60 26.53 -3.85
N TRP A 221 -14.54 27.25 -4.46
CA TRP A 221 -15.38 28.23 -3.77
C TRP A 221 -16.63 27.58 -3.16
N TYR A 222 -16.98 27.89 -1.92
CA TYR A 222 -18.29 27.55 -1.36
C TYR A 222 -19.33 28.62 -1.70
N ASP A 223 -20.51 28.20 -2.17
CA ASP A 223 -21.65 29.04 -2.56
C ASP A 223 -22.25 29.80 -1.37
N SER A 224 -21.57 30.87 -0.95
CA SER A 224 -21.82 31.66 0.26
C SER A 224 -22.07 33.15 -0.07
N VAL A 225 -21.02 33.92 -0.33
CA VAL A 225 -21.12 35.34 -0.70
C VAL A 225 -21.58 35.48 -2.15
N ILE A 226 -22.44 36.48 -2.41
CA ILE A 226 -22.86 36.88 -3.76
C ILE A 226 -22.23 38.22 -4.18
N ASN A 227 -22.29 38.56 -5.46
CA ASN A 227 -21.69 39.77 -6.04
C ASN A 227 -22.27 41.14 -5.56
N SER A 228 -23.16 41.14 -4.57
CA SER A 228 -23.51 42.33 -3.76
C SER A 228 -22.64 42.50 -2.50
N GLY A 229 -21.86 41.48 -2.12
CA GLY A 229 -21.16 41.36 -0.84
C GLY A 229 -21.98 40.66 0.25
N GLU A 230 -23.28 40.45 0.04
CA GLU A 230 -24.18 39.78 0.98
C GLU A 230 -23.87 38.27 1.09
N LEU A 231 -23.92 37.73 2.30
CA LEU A 231 -23.94 36.28 2.54
C LEU A 231 -25.31 35.71 2.14
N SER A 232 -25.36 34.97 1.04
CA SER A 232 -26.61 34.45 0.46
C SER A 232 -26.35 33.19 -0.37
N TRP A 233 -26.40 32.00 0.24
CA TRP A 233 -26.25 30.73 -0.46
C TRP A 233 -27.31 30.55 -1.56
N GLN A 234 -26.91 30.44 -2.84
CA GLN A 234 -27.88 30.36 -3.95
C GLN A 234 -28.40 28.93 -4.19
N ASN A 235 -27.67 27.90 -3.77
CA ASN A 235 -27.97 26.48 -3.98
C ASN A 235 -28.10 26.11 -5.48
N GLU A 236 -27.55 26.94 -6.36
CA GLU A 236 -27.44 26.80 -7.81
C GLU A 236 -26.32 27.71 -8.32
N LEU A 237 -25.69 27.37 -9.46
CA LEU A 237 -24.82 28.31 -10.17
C LEU A 237 -25.69 29.29 -10.97
N ASN A 238 -25.54 30.59 -10.74
CA ASN A 238 -26.26 31.66 -11.43
C ASN A 238 -25.47 32.98 -11.49
N ASP A 239 -26.08 34.04 -12.03
CA ASP A 239 -25.45 35.36 -12.22
C ASP A 239 -24.86 36.02 -10.98
N LYS A 240 -25.24 35.59 -9.77
CA LYS A 240 -24.79 36.19 -8.51
C LYS A 240 -23.51 35.58 -7.94
N ASN A 241 -23.23 34.30 -8.25
CA ASN A 241 -22.05 33.57 -7.76
C ASN A 241 -21.09 33.17 -8.90
N LYS A 242 -21.42 33.44 -10.17
CA LYS A 242 -20.55 33.19 -11.34
C LYS A 242 -19.16 33.79 -11.23
N GLU A 243 -19.01 34.98 -10.64
CA GLU A 243 -17.74 35.72 -10.60
C GLU A 243 -16.71 35.01 -9.72
N PHE A 244 -17.17 34.42 -8.61
CA PHE A 244 -16.37 33.57 -7.73
C PHE A 244 -16.07 32.19 -8.36
N TYR A 245 -17.06 31.59 -9.04
CA TYR A 245 -16.86 30.33 -9.78
C TYR A 245 -15.82 30.48 -10.91
N LEU A 246 -15.80 31.61 -11.62
CA LEU A 246 -14.84 31.89 -12.70
C LEU A 246 -13.44 32.26 -12.19
N ALA A 247 -13.28 32.53 -10.89
CA ALA A 247 -11.99 32.81 -10.24
C ALA A 247 -11.33 31.57 -9.60
N CYS A 248 -11.98 30.41 -9.67
CA CYS A 248 -11.57 29.16 -9.04
C CYS A 248 -11.73 27.96 -10.00
N ASP A 249 -11.21 26.80 -9.61
CA ASP A 249 -11.32 25.58 -10.41
C ASP A 249 -12.72 24.97 -10.35
N GLY A 250 -13.48 25.23 -9.29
CA GLY A 250 -14.86 24.77 -9.14
C GLY A 250 -15.64 25.46 -8.02
N ILE A 251 -16.94 25.15 -7.95
CA ILE A 251 -17.87 25.64 -6.93
C ILE A 251 -18.53 24.47 -6.19
N PHE A 252 -18.59 24.58 -4.87
CA PHE A 252 -19.36 23.72 -3.98
C PHE A 252 -20.69 24.43 -3.67
N LEU A 253 -21.77 23.97 -4.28
CA LEU A 253 -23.12 24.54 -4.08
C LEU A 253 -23.73 24.11 -2.75
N ASN A 254 -24.40 25.01 -2.05
CA ASN A 254 -25.04 24.70 -0.76
C ASN A 254 -26.15 23.63 -0.89
N TYR A 255 -26.35 22.86 0.17
CA TYR A 255 -27.12 21.61 0.15
C TYR A 255 -28.66 21.76 0.13
N ASN A 256 -29.22 22.98 0.21
CA ASN A 256 -30.67 23.23 0.19
C ASN A 256 -31.20 23.47 -1.25
N TRP A 257 -30.74 22.67 -2.20
CA TRP A 257 -31.11 22.74 -3.62
C TRP A 257 -32.44 22.00 -3.92
N THR A 258 -32.97 22.24 -5.11
CA THR A 258 -34.12 21.53 -5.70
C THR A 258 -33.74 20.94 -7.07
N GLU A 259 -34.52 20.00 -7.60
CA GLU A 259 -34.23 19.44 -8.93
C GLU A 259 -34.24 20.51 -10.04
N SER A 260 -35.05 21.57 -9.91
CA SER A 260 -34.98 22.72 -10.82
C SER A 260 -33.66 23.49 -10.73
N ARG A 261 -33.10 23.66 -9.52
CA ARG A 261 -31.79 24.30 -9.30
C ARG A 261 -30.61 23.50 -9.87
N LEU A 262 -30.71 22.16 -9.86
CA LEU A 262 -29.77 21.30 -10.59
C LEU A 262 -29.82 21.55 -12.11
N ILE A 263 -31.03 21.54 -12.67
CA ILE A 263 -31.26 21.78 -14.11
C ILE A 263 -30.80 23.19 -14.52
N ASN A 264 -31.01 24.20 -13.67
CA ASN A 264 -30.52 25.56 -13.88
C ASN A 264 -28.99 25.57 -13.92
N SER A 265 -28.32 25.02 -12.90
CA SER A 265 -26.85 25.00 -12.80
C SER A 265 -26.20 24.32 -14.02
N HIS A 266 -26.74 23.20 -14.48
CA HIS A 266 -26.26 22.50 -15.68
C HIS A 266 -26.50 23.29 -16.97
N LYS A 267 -27.63 24.00 -17.11
CA LYS A 267 -27.85 24.87 -18.28
C LYS A 267 -26.93 26.07 -18.28
N TYR A 268 -26.87 26.77 -17.16
CA TYR A 268 -26.12 28.02 -17.01
C TYR A 268 -24.62 27.81 -17.23
N SER A 269 -24.04 26.69 -16.78
CA SER A 269 -22.65 26.33 -17.08
C SER A 269 -22.36 26.11 -18.57
N LEU A 270 -23.32 25.57 -19.33
CA LEU A 270 -23.22 25.49 -20.79
C LEU A 270 -23.40 26.88 -21.46
N GLU A 271 -24.18 27.77 -20.87
CA GLU A 271 -24.38 29.15 -21.35
C GLU A 271 -23.14 30.03 -21.15
N ILE A 272 -22.33 29.77 -20.12
CA ILE A 272 -21.05 30.45 -19.86
C ILE A 272 -19.80 29.68 -20.33
N ASP A 273 -19.97 28.59 -21.09
CA ASP A 273 -18.90 27.75 -21.67
C ASP A 273 -17.92 27.19 -20.62
N CYS A 274 -18.47 26.64 -19.52
CA CYS A 274 -17.71 26.15 -18.36
C CYS A 274 -18.03 24.67 -18.01
N GLY A 275 -17.09 24.02 -17.31
CA GLY A 275 -17.16 22.58 -17.02
C GLY A 275 -18.24 22.21 -15.99
N VAL A 276 -19.29 21.50 -16.43
CA VAL A 276 -20.33 20.89 -15.58
C VAL A 276 -19.72 20.00 -14.47
N THR A 277 -18.60 19.35 -14.76
CA THR A 277 -17.80 18.53 -13.82
C THR A 277 -17.21 19.31 -12.65
N ASN A 278 -17.21 20.64 -12.70
CA ASN A 278 -16.59 21.50 -11.71
C ASN A 278 -17.65 22.12 -10.77
N ILE A 279 -18.91 21.71 -10.89
CA ILE A 279 -20.02 22.10 -10.02
C ILE A 279 -20.31 20.95 -9.07
N TYR A 280 -19.74 21.02 -7.86
CA TYR A 280 -19.91 20.05 -6.79
C TYR A 280 -21.18 20.38 -6.00
N VAL A 281 -22.26 19.64 -6.22
CA VAL A 281 -23.52 19.85 -5.51
C VAL A 281 -23.42 19.29 -4.10
N GLY A 282 -23.72 20.12 -3.09
CA GLY A 282 -23.70 19.72 -1.68
C GLY A 282 -24.71 18.63 -1.32
N LEU A 283 -24.23 17.61 -0.65
CA LEU A 283 -25.00 16.52 -0.06
C LEU A 283 -24.62 16.42 1.42
N ASP A 284 -25.39 17.08 2.28
CA ASP A 284 -25.22 16.98 3.73
C ASP A 284 -25.75 15.65 4.26
N VAL A 285 -24.86 14.82 4.83
CA VAL A 285 -25.20 13.52 5.41
C VAL A 285 -25.98 13.67 6.73
N TRP A 286 -25.92 14.83 7.42
CA TRP A 286 -26.83 15.10 8.54
C TRP A 286 -28.26 15.48 8.12
N GLY A 287 -28.51 15.71 6.82
CA GLY A 287 -29.84 15.95 6.28
C GLY A 287 -30.44 17.33 6.59
N ARG A 288 -29.62 18.34 6.90
CA ARG A 288 -30.00 19.72 7.23
C ARG A 288 -30.60 20.44 6.01
N GLY A 289 -31.83 20.09 5.64
CA GLY A 289 -32.53 20.59 4.43
C GLY A 289 -32.12 19.90 3.13
N CYS A 290 -31.07 19.07 3.13
CA CYS A 290 -30.66 18.27 1.98
C CYS A 290 -31.78 17.32 1.49
N PRO A 291 -32.11 17.31 0.17
CA PRO A 291 -33.16 16.46 -0.39
C PRO A 291 -33.00 14.96 -0.05
N GLY A 292 -34.05 14.36 0.52
CA GLY A 292 -34.05 12.98 0.99
C GLY A 292 -33.70 12.81 2.49
N GLY A 293 -33.21 13.87 3.14
CA GLY A 293 -33.00 13.91 4.60
C GLY A 293 -31.71 13.23 5.09
N GLY A 294 -30.68 13.15 4.24
CA GLY A 294 -29.35 12.66 4.62
C GLY A 294 -29.32 11.19 5.06
N GLY A 295 -28.34 10.86 5.90
CA GLY A 295 -28.10 9.53 6.45
C GLY A 295 -28.06 8.43 5.40
N LEU A 296 -28.70 7.30 5.68
CA LEU A 296 -28.84 6.20 4.71
C LEU A 296 -29.72 6.55 3.48
N ASN A 297 -30.52 7.62 3.53
CA ASN A 297 -31.28 8.12 2.37
C ASN A 297 -30.44 9.01 1.43
N SER A 298 -29.16 9.29 1.75
CA SER A 298 -28.24 10.08 0.91
C SER A 298 -28.16 9.62 -0.55
N ALA A 299 -28.42 8.33 -0.82
CA ALA A 299 -28.53 7.78 -2.17
C ALA A 299 -29.63 8.46 -3.03
N TYR A 300 -30.67 9.06 -2.42
CA TYR A 300 -31.69 9.84 -3.11
C TYR A 300 -31.11 11.13 -3.70
N ALA A 301 -30.39 11.91 -2.89
CA ALA A 301 -29.70 13.12 -3.31
C ALA A 301 -28.66 12.80 -4.41
N MET A 302 -27.80 11.82 -4.14
CA MET A 302 -26.76 11.33 -5.06
C MET A 302 -27.34 10.94 -6.43
N ASN A 303 -28.46 10.21 -6.47
CA ASN A 303 -29.13 9.83 -7.71
C ASN A 303 -29.60 11.04 -8.52
N LEU A 304 -30.24 12.04 -7.87
CA LEU A 304 -30.70 13.25 -8.56
C LEU A 304 -29.54 14.10 -9.10
N ILE A 305 -28.47 14.27 -8.32
CA ILE A 305 -27.27 15.00 -8.75
C ILE A 305 -26.64 14.33 -9.98
N ARG A 306 -26.42 13.02 -9.93
CA ARG A 306 -25.82 12.25 -11.03
C ARG A 306 -26.73 12.09 -12.25
N LYS A 307 -28.06 12.06 -12.07
CA LYS A 307 -29.06 12.09 -13.15
C LYS A 307 -28.92 13.34 -14.03
N HIS A 308 -28.54 14.47 -13.43
CA HIS A 308 -28.28 15.74 -14.13
C HIS A 308 -26.80 15.96 -14.45
N GLY A 309 -25.95 14.93 -14.39
CA GLY A 309 -24.54 15.01 -14.82
C GLY A 309 -23.63 15.89 -13.95
N LEU A 310 -24.08 16.31 -12.77
CA LEU A 310 -23.32 17.20 -11.90
C LEU A 310 -22.36 16.45 -10.96
N SER A 311 -21.30 17.14 -10.55
CA SER A 311 -20.40 16.65 -9.50
C SER A 311 -21.09 16.74 -8.13
N VAL A 312 -20.54 16.07 -7.12
CA VAL A 312 -21.13 16.00 -5.77
C VAL A 312 -20.07 16.29 -4.71
N ALA A 313 -20.45 17.03 -3.68
CA ALA A 313 -19.69 17.20 -2.45
C ALA A 313 -20.44 16.52 -1.30
N ILE A 314 -19.97 15.35 -0.88
CA ILE A 314 -20.53 14.63 0.28
C ILE A 314 -19.98 15.31 1.54
N PHE A 315 -20.86 15.97 2.29
CA PHE A 315 -20.51 16.74 3.49
C PHE A 315 -20.84 15.98 4.77
N ALA A 316 -19.92 16.00 5.73
CA ALA A 316 -20.03 15.37 7.04
C ALA A 316 -20.38 13.85 7.06
N PRO A 317 -19.79 12.99 6.21
CA PRO A 317 -20.02 11.54 6.25
C PRO A 317 -19.60 10.89 7.58
N GLY A 318 -18.80 11.58 8.41
CA GLY A 318 -18.49 11.18 9.78
C GLY A 318 -19.71 10.86 10.65
N TRP A 319 -20.92 11.30 10.25
CA TRP A 319 -22.23 10.86 10.77
C TRP A 319 -22.32 9.35 11.09
N THR A 320 -21.74 8.47 10.26
CA THR A 320 -21.75 7.00 10.47
C THR A 320 -21.05 6.58 11.76
N HIS A 321 -20.10 7.38 12.23
CA HIS A 321 -19.40 7.25 13.51
C HIS A 321 -20.06 8.10 14.60
N GLU A 322 -20.37 9.36 14.30
CA GLU A 322 -20.82 10.34 15.29
C GLU A 322 -22.19 10.03 15.89
N HIS A 323 -23.16 9.65 15.05
CA HIS A 323 -24.55 9.47 15.47
C HIS A 323 -24.79 8.14 16.21
N PHE A 324 -24.00 7.11 15.90
CA PHE A 324 -24.19 5.74 16.41
C PHE A 324 -23.03 5.20 17.27
N GLY A 325 -21.89 5.89 17.31
CA GLY A 325 -20.71 5.52 18.07
C GLY A 325 -19.81 4.46 17.40
N PRO A 326 -18.57 4.33 17.87
CA PRO A 326 -17.53 3.54 17.20
C PRO A 326 -17.81 2.03 17.15
N SER A 327 -18.64 1.50 18.05
CA SER A 327 -19.00 0.08 18.12
C SER A 327 -19.83 -0.40 16.93
N THR A 328 -20.51 0.51 16.22
CA THR A 328 -21.35 0.21 15.05
C THR A 328 -20.77 0.78 13.75
N PHE A 329 -19.90 1.80 13.86
CA PHE A 329 -19.27 2.54 12.77
C PHE A 329 -18.92 1.70 11.54
N ARG A 330 -18.09 0.64 11.67
CA ARG A 330 -17.61 -0.12 10.48
C ARG A 330 -18.75 -0.73 9.66
N VAL A 331 -19.77 -1.27 10.32
CA VAL A 331 -20.91 -1.89 9.64
C VAL A 331 -21.80 -0.81 9.00
N LEU A 332 -21.95 0.34 9.65
CA LEU A 332 -22.70 1.49 9.14
C LEU A 332 -22.00 2.18 7.96
N GLU A 333 -20.69 2.30 8.01
CA GLU A 333 -19.85 2.90 6.96
C GLU A 333 -19.87 2.02 5.69
N ASP A 334 -19.54 0.73 5.82
CA ASP A 334 -19.64 -0.22 4.70
C ASP A 334 -21.10 -0.30 4.14
N LEU A 335 -22.13 -0.10 4.99
CA LEU A 335 -23.54 -0.05 4.58
C LEU A 335 -23.95 1.26 3.91
N PHE A 336 -23.47 2.41 4.38
CA PHE A 336 -23.74 3.75 3.83
C PHE A 336 -23.13 3.88 2.43
N TRP A 337 -21.83 3.59 2.30
CA TRP A 337 -21.12 3.67 1.02
C TRP A 337 -21.66 2.67 -0.01
N ALA A 338 -22.15 1.51 0.42
CA ALA A 338 -22.82 0.57 -0.49
C ALA A 338 -24.06 1.17 -1.18
N GLN A 339 -24.80 2.09 -0.56
CA GLN A 339 -25.96 2.75 -1.17
C GLN A 339 -25.56 3.83 -2.19
N LEU A 340 -24.42 4.50 -1.96
CA LEU A 340 -23.87 5.51 -2.87
C LEU A 340 -23.17 4.85 -4.08
N PHE A 341 -22.54 3.69 -3.88
CA PHE A 341 -21.69 3.02 -4.85
C PHE A 341 -22.22 2.94 -6.31
N PRO A 342 -23.51 2.64 -6.60
CA PRO A 342 -24.04 2.58 -7.96
C PRO A 342 -23.86 3.87 -8.79
N TYR A 343 -23.73 5.01 -8.10
CA TYR A 343 -23.67 6.37 -8.63
C TYR A 343 -22.25 6.97 -8.64
N LEU A 344 -21.28 6.23 -8.09
CA LEU A 344 -19.87 6.63 -8.02
C LEU A 344 -19.06 5.98 -9.15
N TYR A 345 -17.82 6.44 -9.29
CA TYR A 345 -16.85 5.94 -10.25
C TYR A 345 -15.64 5.38 -9.50
N VAL A 346 -15.23 4.16 -9.82
CA VAL A 346 -14.07 3.51 -9.22
C VAL A 346 -12.82 3.90 -10.00
N HIS A 347 -11.96 4.68 -9.36
CA HIS A 347 -10.65 5.10 -9.86
C HIS A 347 -9.65 3.94 -9.81
N VAL A 348 -8.62 4.01 -10.64
CA VAL A 348 -7.71 2.88 -10.92
C VAL A 348 -6.26 3.32 -10.67
N PRO A 349 -5.72 3.14 -9.45
CA PRO A 349 -4.36 3.59 -9.11
C PRO A 349 -3.29 2.82 -9.89
N ILE A 350 -2.28 3.54 -10.35
CA ILE A 350 -1.18 3.05 -11.17
C ILE A 350 -0.04 2.50 -10.28
N TYR A 351 0.60 1.42 -10.75
CA TYR A 351 1.80 0.80 -10.17
C TYR A 351 2.74 0.38 -11.32
N GLU A 352 3.55 1.30 -11.83
CA GLU A 352 4.53 1.02 -12.88
C GLU A 352 5.89 0.64 -12.28
N ASP A 353 6.32 -0.60 -12.51
CA ASP A 353 7.59 -1.13 -12.00
C ASP A 353 7.76 -0.99 -10.46
N GLU A 354 6.65 -0.87 -9.73
CA GLU A 354 6.57 -0.88 -8.27
C GLU A 354 6.13 -2.26 -7.73
N THR A 355 6.05 -2.39 -6.41
CA THR A 355 5.40 -3.51 -5.73
C THR A 355 4.03 -3.06 -5.21
N PHE A 356 2.95 -3.69 -5.68
CA PHE A 356 1.65 -3.57 -5.03
C PHE A 356 1.66 -4.47 -3.79
N LYS A 357 1.36 -3.91 -2.62
CA LYS A 357 1.21 -4.65 -1.36
C LYS A 357 0.02 -4.10 -0.58
N THR A 358 -0.74 -4.99 0.05
CA THR A 358 -1.72 -4.62 1.07
C THR A 358 -1.82 -5.71 2.14
N SER A 359 -2.02 -5.30 3.41
CA SER A 359 -2.48 -6.16 4.50
C SER A 359 -3.93 -5.88 4.91
N PHE A 360 -4.64 -5.06 4.13
CA PHE A 360 -5.97 -4.52 4.43
C PHE A 360 -6.06 -3.61 5.68
N CYS A 361 -4.96 -3.38 6.41
CA CYS A 361 -4.90 -2.48 7.58
C CYS A 361 -5.54 -1.11 7.28
N ARG A 362 -6.64 -0.79 7.97
CA ARG A 362 -7.40 0.47 7.84
C ARG A 362 -6.74 1.68 8.53
N GLY A 363 -5.54 1.54 9.08
CA GLY A 363 -4.81 2.61 9.79
C GLY A 363 -5.08 2.68 11.30
N ALA A 364 -5.93 1.80 11.84
CA ALA A 364 -6.18 1.67 13.28
C ALA A 364 -6.48 0.22 13.66
N GLY A 365 -6.35 -0.13 14.94
CA GLY A 365 -6.74 -1.44 15.46
C GLY A 365 -6.53 -1.61 16.98
N PRO A 366 -7.23 -2.57 17.62
CA PRO A 366 -7.11 -2.84 19.06
C PRO A 366 -5.74 -3.43 19.46
N CYS A 367 -4.99 -3.94 18.47
CA CYS A 367 -3.60 -4.33 18.58
C CYS A 367 -2.93 -4.14 17.20
N TYR A 368 -1.63 -3.86 17.17
CA TYR A 368 -0.83 -3.92 15.95
C TYR A 368 -0.21 -5.32 15.81
N TYR A 369 -0.31 -5.93 14.64
CA TYR A 369 0.28 -7.24 14.34
C TYR A 369 1.52 -7.10 13.46
N TYR A 370 2.55 -7.93 13.70
CA TYR A 370 3.75 -8.01 12.86
C TYR A 370 4.11 -9.47 12.62
N ASN A 371 4.24 -9.86 11.34
CA ASN A 371 4.38 -11.25 10.88
C ASN A 371 3.37 -12.24 11.50
N GLY A 372 2.20 -11.76 11.91
CA GLY A 372 1.14 -12.57 12.54
C GLY A 372 1.18 -12.66 14.07
N GLU A 373 2.19 -12.07 14.72
CA GLU A 373 2.30 -11.99 16.17
C GLU A 373 1.79 -10.65 16.70
N GLU A 374 1.34 -10.61 17.97
CA GLU A 374 0.83 -9.40 18.62
C GLU A 374 1.97 -8.51 19.12
N HIS A 375 1.96 -7.23 18.76
CA HIS A 375 2.94 -6.26 19.25
C HIS A 375 2.56 -5.74 20.64
N PHE A 376 3.24 -6.27 21.66
CA PHE A 376 3.15 -5.80 23.05
C PHE A 376 4.21 -4.74 23.35
N ASN A 377 3.84 -3.78 24.20
CA ASN A 377 4.78 -2.88 24.87
C ASN A 377 4.62 -3.00 26.38
N LEU A 378 5.65 -2.61 27.13
CA LEU A 378 5.54 -2.44 28.58
C LEU A 378 4.51 -1.35 28.89
N ARG A 379 3.63 -1.61 29.86
CA ARG A 379 2.84 -0.60 30.55
C ARG A 379 3.19 -0.67 32.02
N GLU A 380 3.88 0.35 32.54
CA GLU A 380 4.03 0.49 33.98
C GLU A 380 2.69 0.94 34.59
N ILE A 381 2.17 0.16 35.53
CA ILE A 381 0.99 0.50 36.33
C ILE A 381 1.39 0.30 37.79
N ASN A 382 1.34 1.36 38.57
CA ASN A 382 1.73 1.37 40.00
C ASN A 382 3.16 0.85 40.29
N GLY A 383 4.06 0.91 39.31
CA GLY A 383 5.44 0.39 39.42
C GLY A 383 5.61 -1.09 39.02
N GLU A 384 4.55 -1.78 38.62
CA GLU A 384 4.63 -3.10 37.99
C GLU A 384 4.51 -2.99 36.46
N GLY A 385 5.49 -3.55 35.74
CA GLY A 385 5.51 -3.60 34.28
C GLY A 385 4.58 -4.69 33.75
N THR A 386 3.36 -4.33 33.35
CA THR A 386 2.41 -5.25 32.72
C THR A 386 2.51 -5.17 31.19
N TYR A 387 2.69 -6.33 30.54
CA TYR A 387 2.60 -6.42 29.08
C TYR A 387 1.13 -6.42 28.65
N GLY A 388 0.71 -5.37 27.93
CA GLY A 388 -0.68 -5.21 27.49
C GLY A 388 -0.74 -4.76 26.03
N LYS A 389 -1.69 -5.33 25.27
CA LYS A 389 -1.89 -4.98 23.85
C LYS A 389 -1.99 -3.46 23.69
N LYS A 390 -1.20 -2.88 22.78
CA LYS A 390 -1.27 -1.44 22.48
C LYS A 390 -2.22 -1.24 21.30
N ALA A 391 -3.41 -0.74 21.61
CA ALA A 391 -4.31 -0.12 20.63
C ALA A 391 -3.57 1.01 19.91
N PHE A 392 -3.84 1.21 18.62
CA PHE A 392 -3.19 2.25 17.83
C PHE A 392 -4.12 2.89 16.80
N TYR A 393 -3.88 4.19 16.57
CA TYR A 393 -4.46 4.98 15.48
C TYR A 393 -3.34 5.73 14.77
N ASN A 394 -3.07 5.38 13.50
CA ASN A 394 -2.09 6.05 12.65
C ASN A 394 -2.43 5.83 11.17
N LEU A 395 -3.11 6.80 10.54
CA LEU A 395 -3.50 6.72 9.12
C LEU A 395 -2.29 6.58 8.16
N ARG A 396 -1.07 6.96 8.55
CA ARG A 396 0.14 6.83 7.70
C ARG A 396 0.43 5.37 7.33
N VAL A 397 0.08 4.41 8.21
CA VAL A 397 0.25 2.97 7.98
C VAL A 397 -0.92 2.31 7.25
N GLN A 398 -1.98 3.06 6.91
CA GLN A 398 -3.11 2.52 6.14
C GLN A 398 -2.62 1.94 4.81
N GLN A 399 -3.08 0.72 4.50
CA GLN A 399 -2.72 -0.03 3.29
C GLN A 399 -3.83 0.09 2.23
N PRO A 400 -3.53 -0.17 0.94
CA PRO A 400 -4.52 -0.12 -0.14
C PRO A 400 -5.81 -0.88 0.18
N GLN A 401 -6.93 -0.16 0.15
CA GLN A 401 -8.28 -0.63 0.50
C GLN A 401 -9.04 -1.13 -0.74
N LEU A 402 -10.11 -1.90 -0.51
CA LEU A 402 -10.85 -2.59 -1.58
C LEU A 402 -11.49 -1.63 -2.59
N SER A 403 -11.53 -2.04 -3.85
CA SER A 403 -12.12 -1.25 -4.95
C SER A 403 -13.59 -1.61 -5.22
N VAL A 404 -14.23 -2.37 -4.33
CA VAL A 404 -15.62 -2.87 -4.44
C VAL A 404 -16.32 -2.83 -3.07
N PRO A 405 -17.67 -2.67 -3.03
CA PRO A 405 -18.44 -2.73 -1.78
C PRO A 405 -18.75 -4.18 -1.40
N VAL A 406 -19.16 -4.40 -0.14
CA VAL A 406 -19.58 -5.72 0.35
C VAL A 406 -20.76 -6.27 -0.49
N PRO A 407 -20.65 -7.45 -1.14
CA PRO A 407 -21.66 -7.95 -2.09
C PRO A 407 -22.97 -8.44 -1.45
N HIS A 408 -23.78 -7.53 -0.90
CA HIS A 408 -25.21 -7.68 -0.56
C HIS A 408 -25.81 -6.44 0.14
N LEU A 409 -24.99 -5.47 0.56
CA LEU A 409 -25.44 -4.40 1.47
C LEU A 409 -26.41 -3.37 0.87
N GLN A 410 -26.59 -3.33 -0.44
CA GLN A 410 -27.55 -2.43 -1.11
C GLN A 410 -29.00 -2.75 -0.71
N PHE A 411 -29.76 -1.71 -0.36
CA PHE A 411 -31.15 -1.85 0.04
C PHE A 411 -32.06 -2.16 -1.15
N THR A 412 -32.88 -3.19 -0.98
CA THR A 412 -33.99 -3.53 -1.88
C THR A 412 -35.30 -2.86 -1.45
N ARG A 413 -35.37 -2.36 -0.20
CA ARG A 413 -36.55 -1.68 0.36
C ARG A 413 -36.16 -0.71 1.49
N SER A 414 -36.91 0.37 1.63
CA SER A 414 -36.92 1.24 2.81
C SER A 414 -38.38 1.47 3.25
N ILE A 415 -38.61 1.53 4.57
CA ILE A 415 -39.91 1.77 5.19
C ILE A 415 -39.71 2.68 6.41
N GLN A 416 -40.45 3.79 6.48
CA GLN A 416 -40.52 4.62 7.69
C GLN A 416 -41.81 4.30 8.46
N ARG A 417 -41.73 4.24 9.79
CA ARG A 417 -42.85 3.91 10.68
C ARG A 417 -42.88 4.87 11.87
N ALA A 418 -44.05 5.44 12.16
CA ALA A 418 -44.29 6.15 13.41
C ALA A 418 -44.69 5.14 14.50
N ILE A 419 -43.96 5.12 15.62
CA ILE A 419 -44.30 4.36 16.83
C ILE A 419 -44.85 5.34 17.86
N ILE A 420 -46.02 5.01 18.41
CA ILE A 420 -46.65 5.74 19.51
C ILE A 420 -46.40 4.94 20.78
N ASP A 421 -45.44 5.39 21.60
CA ASP A 421 -45.14 4.77 22.90
C ASP A 421 -46.28 5.07 23.90
N ASN A 422 -47.27 4.17 23.97
CA ASN A 422 -48.33 4.15 24.99
C ASN A 422 -47.78 3.72 26.37
N ASN A 423 -46.77 4.43 26.87
CA ASN A 423 -46.06 4.13 28.10
C ASN A 423 -46.93 4.41 29.35
N LYS A 424 -47.67 3.40 29.81
CA LYS A 424 -48.28 3.36 31.15
C LYS A 424 -47.57 2.38 32.10
N ASP A 425 -47.06 1.27 31.59
CA ASP A 425 -46.72 0.09 32.41
C ASP A 425 -45.20 -0.17 32.50
N SER A 426 -44.42 0.80 33.01
CA SER A 426 -42.95 0.62 33.17
C SER A 426 -42.26 1.44 34.29
N LYS A 427 -42.98 2.12 35.20
CA LYS A 427 -42.34 2.87 36.30
C LYS A 427 -42.40 2.23 37.70
N ASP A 428 -43.18 1.17 37.91
CA ASP A 428 -43.44 0.60 39.25
C ASP A 428 -42.41 -0.45 39.73
N LYS A 429 -41.21 -0.53 39.12
CA LYS A 429 -40.19 -1.54 39.46
C LYS A 429 -38.75 -1.05 39.66
N ILE A 430 -38.53 0.26 39.77
CA ILE A 430 -37.26 0.83 40.26
C ILE A 430 -37.57 1.88 41.33
N ASN A 431 -37.96 1.40 42.52
CA ASN A 431 -37.80 2.07 43.82
C ASN A 431 -38.35 1.16 44.94
N ARG A 432 -37.52 0.19 45.33
CA ARG A 432 -37.44 -0.38 46.68
C ARG A 432 -35.95 -0.50 47.01
N ASP A 433 -35.62 -0.68 48.28
CA ASP A 433 -34.27 -0.88 48.80
C ASP A 433 -33.35 0.36 48.75
N ARG A 434 -33.83 1.48 49.34
CA ARG A 434 -33.00 2.36 50.20
C ARG A 434 -33.82 3.35 51.05
N ASP A 435 -34.36 2.84 52.16
CA ASP A 435 -34.42 3.59 53.42
C ASP A 435 -33.01 3.51 54.08
N ALA A 436 -32.52 4.44 54.90
CA ALA A 436 -33.01 5.79 55.24
C ALA A 436 -31.78 6.66 55.62
N ASP A 437 -31.95 7.99 55.64
CA ASP A 437 -31.42 8.89 56.68
C ASP A 437 -32.03 10.31 56.50
N ASP A 438 -31.93 11.17 57.51
CA ASP A 438 -32.89 12.25 57.79
C ASP A 438 -32.37 13.70 57.59
N ASP A 439 -33.34 14.62 57.59
CA ASP A 439 -33.31 16.05 57.97
C ASP A 439 -33.41 17.15 56.88
N GLY A 440 -34.36 18.07 57.11
CA GLY A 440 -34.15 19.52 56.99
C GLY A 440 -34.28 20.22 55.63
N GLY A 441 -35.49 20.63 55.21
CA GLY A 441 -35.62 21.68 54.17
C GLY A 441 -37.02 21.97 53.62
N ASN A 442 -37.68 23.04 54.10
CA ASN A 442 -38.86 23.63 53.44
C ASN A 442 -38.43 24.66 52.38
N ASP A 443 -39.11 24.74 51.22
CA ASP A 443 -40.16 25.76 51.02
C ASP A 443 -41.06 25.49 49.77
N LYS A 444 -42.03 26.38 49.53
CA LYS A 444 -43.26 26.18 48.73
C LYS A 444 -43.13 26.35 47.20
N ALA A 445 -43.98 25.60 46.48
CA ALA A 445 -44.81 25.98 45.31
C ALA A 445 -44.11 26.58 44.05
N ASP A 446 -44.60 26.35 42.82
CA ASP A 446 -46.00 26.20 42.40
C ASP A 446 -46.21 25.09 41.33
N LYS A 447 -47.40 25.07 40.72
CA LYS A 447 -47.85 24.05 39.77
C LYS A 447 -47.35 24.34 38.37
N ASP A 448 -46.76 23.33 37.73
CA ASP A 448 -47.04 23.08 36.32
C ASP A 448 -47.23 21.58 36.06
N LYS A 449 -48.42 21.22 35.57
CA LYS A 449 -48.73 19.86 35.09
C LYS A 449 -48.90 19.88 33.57
N GLU A 450 -47.81 20.22 32.87
CA GLU A 450 -47.74 19.92 31.45
C GLU A 450 -47.88 18.41 31.23
N ALA A 451 -48.97 18.01 30.58
CA ALA A 451 -49.13 16.66 30.09
C ALA A 451 -48.16 16.46 28.91
N LYS A 452 -46.98 15.89 29.19
CA LYS A 452 -45.99 15.53 28.15
C LYS A 452 -46.70 14.81 27.01
N LYS A 453 -46.65 15.40 25.81
CA LYS A 453 -47.16 14.77 24.58
C LYS A 453 -46.51 13.39 24.42
N PRO A 454 -47.22 12.38 23.90
CA PRO A 454 -46.60 11.11 23.55
C PRO A 454 -45.49 11.36 22.53
N GLU A 455 -44.28 10.93 22.87
CA GLU A 455 -43.10 11.12 22.03
C GLU A 455 -43.16 10.14 20.85
N THR A 456 -43.68 10.61 19.71
CA THR A 456 -43.74 9.80 18.47
C THR A 456 -42.34 9.52 17.97
N ARG A 457 -41.87 8.28 18.19
CA ARG A 457 -40.54 7.82 17.78
C ARG A 457 -40.62 7.22 16.39
N VAL A 458 -39.66 7.55 15.54
CA VAL A 458 -39.58 7.03 14.18
C VAL A 458 -38.71 5.78 14.15
N GLU A 459 -39.26 4.67 13.68
CA GLU A 459 -38.49 3.49 13.26
C GLU A 459 -38.28 3.56 11.74
N HIS A 460 -37.03 3.50 11.31
CA HIS A 460 -36.67 3.23 9.92
C HIS A 460 -36.32 1.75 9.78
N VAL A 461 -36.94 1.07 8.82
CA VAL A 461 -36.70 -0.34 8.49
C VAL A 461 -36.22 -0.43 7.05
N TYR A 462 -34.96 -0.79 6.88
CA TYR A 462 -34.36 -1.05 5.57
C TYR A 462 -34.23 -2.56 5.37
N GLU A 463 -34.39 -3.02 4.14
CA GLU A 463 -34.15 -4.42 3.78
C GLU A 463 -33.08 -4.49 2.70
N ASN A 464 -32.10 -5.38 2.86
CA ASN A 464 -31.21 -5.82 1.79
C ASN A 464 -31.47 -7.31 1.47
N SER A 465 -30.62 -7.97 0.68
CA SER A 465 -30.82 -9.38 0.30
C SER A 465 -30.56 -10.40 1.41
N ARG A 466 -29.81 -10.03 2.46
CA ARG A 466 -29.42 -10.92 3.57
C ARG A 466 -29.96 -10.53 4.94
N SER A 467 -30.25 -9.25 5.18
CA SER A 467 -30.71 -8.78 6.49
C SER A 467 -31.76 -7.68 6.37
N THR A 468 -32.52 -7.53 7.45
CA THR A 468 -33.36 -6.37 7.76
C THR A 468 -32.61 -5.51 8.77
N VAL A 469 -32.44 -4.23 8.47
CA VAL A 469 -31.76 -3.25 9.33
C VAL A 469 -32.82 -2.34 9.93
N ARG A 470 -32.94 -2.31 11.25
CA ARG A 470 -33.82 -1.37 11.97
C ARG A 470 -32.99 -0.28 12.60
N ILE A 471 -33.43 0.97 12.45
CA ILE A 471 -32.85 2.12 13.15
C ILE A 471 -33.96 2.81 13.95
N ARG A 472 -33.69 3.02 15.24
CA ARG A 472 -34.57 3.71 16.20
C ARG A 472 -33.72 4.76 16.92
N SER A 473 -33.88 6.02 16.54
CA SER A 473 -33.01 7.14 16.96
C SER A 473 -31.52 6.88 16.67
N ASN A 474 -30.75 6.45 17.67
CA ASN A 474 -29.32 6.11 17.58
C ASN A 474 -29.02 4.61 17.80
N VAL A 475 -30.06 3.77 17.97
CA VAL A 475 -29.91 2.32 18.11
C VAL A 475 -30.18 1.65 16.77
N ILE A 476 -29.22 0.84 16.31
CA ILE A 476 -29.34 0.00 15.12
C ILE A 476 -29.41 -1.49 15.51
N SER A 477 -30.26 -2.26 14.84
CA SER A 477 -30.29 -3.73 14.95
C SER A 477 -30.35 -4.41 13.58
N PHE A 478 -29.78 -5.61 13.50
CA PHE A 478 -29.68 -6.42 12.30
C PHE A 478 -30.37 -7.76 12.49
N GLU A 479 -31.35 -8.07 11.64
CA GLU A 479 -32.09 -9.34 11.63
C GLU A 479 -31.77 -10.10 10.34
N ASN A 480 -31.05 -11.22 10.45
CA ASN A 480 -30.67 -12.02 9.28
C ASN A 480 -31.89 -12.77 8.70
N LYS A 481 -32.00 -12.76 7.37
CA LYS A 481 -33.05 -13.45 6.62
C LYS A 481 -32.71 -14.94 6.48
N LEU A 482 -33.69 -15.81 6.74
CA LEU A 482 -33.53 -17.27 6.73
C LEU A 482 -33.11 -17.84 5.35
N SER A 483 -33.35 -17.09 4.27
CA SER A 483 -33.04 -17.47 2.89
C SER A 483 -32.06 -16.47 2.25
N ALA A 484 -30.91 -16.26 2.89
CA ALA A 484 -29.82 -15.46 2.35
C ALA A 484 -29.25 -16.08 1.05
N PRO A 485 -28.91 -15.30 0.01
CA PRO A 485 -28.27 -15.82 -1.20
C PRO A 485 -26.90 -16.47 -0.93
N ASP A 486 -26.54 -17.50 -1.73
CA ASP A 486 -25.24 -18.19 -1.72
C ASP A 486 -24.11 -17.39 -2.41
N ASP A 487 -24.20 -16.06 -2.43
CA ASP A 487 -23.19 -15.18 -3.01
C ASP A 487 -21.90 -15.14 -2.17
N ASN A 488 -20.76 -14.96 -2.83
CA ASN A 488 -19.48 -14.75 -2.16
C ASN A 488 -19.45 -13.34 -1.53
N THR A 489 -18.98 -13.23 -0.29
CA THR A 489 -18.86 -11.94 0.42
C THR A 489 -17.57 -11.86 1.22
N PHE A 490 -17.24 -10.66 1.67
CA PHE A 490 -16.13 -10.40 2.57
C PHE A 490 -16.55 -9.54 3.78
N GLU A 491 -15.74 -9.60 4.84
CA GLU A 491 -15.91 -8.92 6.13
C GLU A 491 -14.53 -8.43 6.62
N PHE A 492 -14.41 -7.25 7.23
CA PHE A 492 -13.15 -6.80 7.85
C PHE A 492 -12.98 -7.41 9.25
N CYS A 493 -11.78 -7.91 9.57
CA CYS A 493 -11.47 -8.58 10.82
C CYS A 493 -10.30 -7.87 11.54
N ASP A 494 -10.54 -7.27 12.71
CA ASP A 494 -9.54 -6.65 13.58
C ASP A 494 -9.15 -7.50 14.80
N ILE A 495 -9.83 -8.65 15.00
CA ILE A 495 -9.56 -9.59 16.10
C ILE A 495 -8.14 -10.16 15.99
N PHE A 496 -7.62 -10.29 14.77
CA PHE A 496 -6.22 -10.61 14.49
C PHE A 496 -5.82 -10.16 13.07
N SER A 497 -4.53 -9.97 12.82
CA SER A 497 -3.98 -9.77 11.47
C SER A 497 -2.66 -10.51 11.26
N PHE A 498 -2.09 -10.37 10.05
CA PHE A 498 -0.70 -10.67 9.75
C PHE A 498 0.18 -9.42 9.90
N GLU A 499 -0.30 -8.26 9.43
CA GLU A 499 0.42 -6.98 9.45
C GLU A 499 -0.56 -5.81 9.70
N GLY A 500 -0.29 -4.99 10.72
CA GLY A 500 -1.12 -3.85 11.10
C GLY A 500 -2.37 -4.24 11.91
N GLY A 501 -3.43 -3.43 11.83
CA GLY A 501 -4.59 -3.48 12.75
C GLY A 501 -5.77 -4.36 12.36
N GLY A 502 -5.68 -5.09 11.24
CA GLY A 502 -6.75 -5.99 10.79
C GLY A 502 -6.43 -6.67 9.46
N CYS A 503 -7.24 -7.64 9.07
CA CYS A 503 -7.14 -8.45 7.86
C CYS A 503 -8.52 -8.66 7.21
N LEU A 504 -8.57 -9.27 6.00
CA LEU A 504 -9.82 -9.47 5.27
C LEU A 504 -10.34 -10.90 5.41
N LYS A 505 -11.53 -11.10 5.98
CA LYS A 505 -12.24 -12.39 5.97
C LYS A 505 -13.01 -12.53 4.65
N LEU A 506 -12.82 -13.65 3.96
CA LEU A 506 -13.57 -14.07 2.77
C LEU A 506 -14.51 -15.22 3.12
N VAL A 507 -15.77 -15.09 2.72
CA VAL A 507 -16.85 -16.06 2.94
C VAL A 507 -17.30 -16.60 1.58
N THR A 508 -16.78 -17.76 1.21
CA THR A 508 -17.06 -18.42 -0.08
C THR A 508 -18.27 -19.33 0.06
N ARG A 509 -19.36 -18.99 -0.63
CA ARG A 509 -20.59 -19.79 -0.73
C ARG A 509 -20.84 -20.31 -2.15
N ASN A 510 -20.30 -19.64 -3.18
CA ASN A 510 -20.28 -20.12 -4.56
C ASN A 510 -18.83 -20.33 -5.06
N PRO A 511 -18.29 -21.57 -5.04
CA PRO A 511 -16.93 -21.89 -5.51
C PRO A 511 -16.71 -21.75 -7.01
N ARG A 512 -17.78 -21.55 -7.81
CA ARG A 512 -17.66 -21.25 -9.25
C ARG A 512 -17.41 -19.76 -9.52
N SER A 513 -17.51 -18.93 -8.49
CA SER A 513 -17.25 -17.50 -8.53
C SER A 513 -15.94 -17.17 -7.79
N TYR A 514 -15.51 -15.91 -7.84
CA TYR A 514 -14.34 -15.41 -7.14
C TYR A 514 -14.67 -14.11 -6.41
N HIS A 515 -13.90 -13.81 -5.37
CA HIS A 515 -13.93 -12.53 -4.69
C HIS A 515 -13.11 -11.55 -5.54
N ARG A 516 -13.77 -10.66 -6.29
CA ARG A 516 -13.15 -9.48 -6.91
C ARG A 516 -12.79 -8.51 -5.78
N LEU A 517 -11.54 -8.04 -5.72
CA LEU A 517 -11.04 -7.26 -4.57
C LEU A 517 -10.53 -5.87 -4.97
N PHE A 518 -9.71 -5.79 -6.02
CA PHE A 518 -9.07 -4.55 -6.45
C PHE A 518 -9.18 -4.35 -7.96
N PHE A 519 -9.34 -3.09 -8.36
CA PHE A 519 -9.03 -2.58 -9.70
C PHE A 519 -7.79 -1.69 -9.57
N ILE A 520 -6.75 -1.97 -10.35
CA ILE A 520 -5.48 -1.24 -10.36
C ILE A 520 -4.95 -1.16 -11.79
N HIS A 521 -3.89 -0.41 -12.05
CA HIS A 521 -3.09 -0.56 -13.25
C HIS A 521 -1.66 -0.94 -12.87
N PHE A 522 -1.39 -2.23 -12.74
CA PHE A 522 -0.03 -2.73 -12.51
C PHE A 522 0.65 -3.01 -13.85
N SER A 523 1.90 -2.57 -14.00
CA SER A 523 2.74 -2.81 -15.17
C SER A 523 4.18 -3.07 -14.74
N SER A 524 4.89 -4.00 -15.39
CA SER A 524 6.31 -4.26 -15.13
C SER A 524 7.06 -4.74 -16.37
N ARG A 525 8.35 -4.39 -16.44
CA ARG A 525 9.27 -4.91 -17.47
C ARG A 525 9.50 -6.42 -17.34
N GLN A 526 9.41 -6.96 -16.12
CA GLN A 526 9.59 -8.38 -15.81
C GLN A 526 8.23 -9.09 -15.66
N PHE A 527 8.24 -10.43 -15.63
CA PHE A 527 7.03 -11.17 -15.28
C PHE A 527 6.65 -10.93 -13.81
N ILE A 528 5.35 -11.01 -13.51
CA ILE A 528 4.84 -10.79 -12.16
C ILE A 528 4.98 -12.07 -11.34
N GLN A 529 5.53 -11.94 -10.13
CA GLN A 529 5.34 -12.87 -9.03
C GLN A 529 4.24 -12.30 -8.13
N ALA A 530 3.43 -13.17 -7.54
CA ALA A 530 2.49 -12.77 -6.51
C ALA A 530 2.64 -13.64 -5.26
N THR A 531 2.34 -13.06 -4.10
CA THR A 531 2.29 -13.72 -2.80
C THR A 531 0.92 -13.47 -2.18
N ILE A 532 0.29 -14.51 -1.62
CA ILE A 532 -0.86 -14.38 -0.72
C ILE A 532 -0.49 -15.01 0.62
N ILE A 533 -0.72 -14.28 1.71
CA ILE A 533 -0.63 -14.81 3.08
C ILE A 533 -2.05 -14.96 3.63
N TYR A 534 -2.40 -16.15 4.10
CA TYR A 534 -3.76 -16.53 4.48
C TYR A 534 -3.83 -17.41 5.73
N ALA A 535 -4.99 -17.39 6.40
CA ALA A 535 -5.37 -18.27 7.49
C ALA A 535 -6.77 -18.85 7.21
N ARG A 536 -7.21 -19.86 7.99
CA ARG A 536 -8.48 -20.58 7.79
C ARG A 536 -9.29 -20.62 9.08
N SER A 537 -10.62 -20.61 8.98
CA SER A 537 -11.50 -21.02 10.10
C SER A 537 -11.23 -22.48 10.48
N GLU A 538 -11.14 -22.77 11.78
CA GLU A 538 -10.83 -24.09 12.35
C GLU A 538 -11.91 -25.17 12.07
N SER A 539 -13.06 -24.76 11.53
CA SER A 539 -14.31 -25.53 11.46
C SER A 539 -14.31 -26.78 10.55
N ASN A 540 -13.27 -27.06 9.76
CA ASN A 540 -13.13 -28.30 8.99
C ASN A 540 -11.66 -28.62 8.64
N PRO A 541 -10.98 -29.57 9.34
CA PRO A 541 -9.57 -29.86 9.13
C PRO A 541 -9.26 -30.86 7.99
N SER A 542 -10.27 -31.46 7.34
CA SER A 542 -10.06 -32.41 6.24
C SER A 542 -9.58 -31.73 4.94
N ASN A 543 -8.59 -32.36 4.29
CA ASN A 543 -7.86 -31.92 3.10
C ASN A 543 -7.28 -30.48 3.19
N GLU A 544 -6.01 -30.37 3.57
CA GLU A 544 -5.31 -29.08 3.62
C GLU A 544 -4.95 -28.49 2.25
N SER A 545 -4.60 -29.32 1.27
CA SER A 545 -4.08 -28.89 -0.05
C SER A 545 -5.16 -28.35 -1.00
N GLU A 546 -6.35 -28.96 -1.02
CA GLU A 546 -7.48 -28.59 -1.89
C GLU A 546 -8.12 -27.22 -1.53
N ASN A 547 -7.74 -26.63 -0.39
CA ASN A 547 -8.36 -25.42 0.15
C ASN A 547 -7.39 -24.20 0.18
N SER A 548 -6.24 -24.30 -0.51
CA SER A 548 -5.39 -23.13 -0.76
C SER A 548 -6.11 -22.09 -1.63
N PRO A 549 -5.90 -20.78 -1.43
CA PRO A 549 -6.46 -19.75 -2.29
C PRO A 549 -5.96 -19.91 -3.74
N ILE A 550 -6.85 -19.60 -4.69
CA ILE A 550 -6.53 -19.47 -6.10
C ILE A 550 -6.47 -17.99 -6.41
N LEU A 551 -5.34 -17.51 -6.93
CA LEU A 551 -5.19 -16.13 -7.35
C LEU A 551 -5.95 -15.92 -8.68
N VAL A 552 -6.72 -14.85 -8.78
CA VAL A 552 -7.42 -14.46 -10.01
C VAL A 552 -6.90 -13.10 -10.45
N LEU A 553 -6.21 -13.04 -11.59
CA LEU A 553 -5.68 -11.80 -12.16
C LEU A 553 -6.44 -11.46 -13.45
N GLY A 554 -6.91 -10.22 -13.57
CA GLY A 554 -7.37 -9.64 -14.82
C GLY A 554 -6.22 -8.98 -15.57
N SER A 555 -6.19 -9.13 -16.89
CA SER A 555 -5.28 -8.39 -17.78
C SER A 555 -5.97 -8.15 -19.12
N ASN A 556 -6.14 -6.89 -19.50
CA ASN A 556 -6.86 -6.47 -20.72
C ASN A 556 -8.26 -7.07 -20.82
N GLY A 557 -8.97 -7.17 -19.70
CA GLY A 557 -10.31 -7.77 -19.61
C GLY A 557 -10.36 -9.30 -19.62
N LEU A 558 -9.24 -10.00 -19.82
CA LEU A 558 -9.17 -11.47 -19.68
C LEU A 558 -8.79 -11.86 -18.25
N LEU A 559 -9.52 -12.80 -17.66
CA LEU A 559 -9.21 -13.36 -16.34
C LEU A 559 -8.32 -14.60 -16.46
N LYS A 560 -7.28 -14.70 -15.62
CA LYS A 560 -6.49 -15.93 -15.41
C LYS A 560 -6.65 -16.40 -13.96
N TRP A 561 -6.97 -17.68 -13.80
CA TRP A 561 -6.97 -18.39 -12.52
C TRP A 561 -5.62 -19.08 -12.36
N ILE A 562 -4.89 -18.76 -11.30
CA ILE A 562 -3.49 -19.15 -11.09
C ILE A 562 -3.40 -19.93 -9.78
N LEU A 563 -3.01 -21.19 -9.87
CA LEU A 563 -2.76 -22.05 -8.72
C LEU A 563 -1.41 -21.70 -8.07
N PRO A 564 -1.22 -21.97 -6.76
CA PRO A 564 0.09 -21.84 -6.12
C PRO A 564 1.17 -22.66 -6.84
N PHE A 565 2.39 -22.13 -6.90
CA PHE A 565 3.53 -22.77 -7.56
C PHE A 565 3.98 -24.08 -6.88
N SER A 566 3.78 -24.17 -5.56
CA SER A 566 3.99 -25.38 -4.77
C SER A 566 2.63 -25.89 -4.28
N THR A 567 2.41 -27.21 -4.34
CA THR A 567 1.25 -27.86 -3.69
C THR A 567 1.28 -27.71 -2.18
N ASP A 568 2.48 -27.62 -1.61
CA ASP A 568 2.71 -27.39 -0.19
C ASP A 568 2.84 -25.88 0.07
N PHE A 569 1.94 -25.34 0.89
CA PHE A 569 2.00 -23.97 1.38
C PHE A 569 3.15 -23.82 2.39
N VAL A 570 3.79 -22.64 2.42
CA VAL A 570 4.81 -22.36 3.43
C VAL A 570 4.10 -21.93 4.72
N ARG A 571 4.12 -22.77 5.76
CA ARG A 571 3.63 -22.41 7.10
C ARG A 571 4.59 -21.38 7.72
N LEU A 572 4.08 -20.20 8.09
CA LEU A 572 4.88 -19.12 8.69
C LEU A 572 4.90 -19.27 10.22
N ASN A 573 3.70 -19.29 10.82
CA ASN A 573 3.43 -19.65 12.20
C ASN A 573 2.21 -20.61 12.24
N ASP A 574 1.66 -20.90 13.41
CA ASP A 574 0.58 -21.89 13.54
C ASP A 574 -0.74 -21.45 12.90
N LYS A 575 -0.93 -20.15 12.64
CA LYS A 575 -2.14 -19.59 12.03
C LYS A 575 -1.96 -19.24 10.55
N TRP A 576 -0.82 -18.66 10.18
CA TRP A 576 -0.60 -18.05 8.87
C TRP A 576 0.22 -18.93 7.91
N LYS A 577 -0.27 -19.03 6.67
CA LYS A 577 0.28 -19.79 5.56
C LYS A 577 0.56 -18.86 4.38
N LYS A 578 1.66 -19.10 3.66
CA LYS A 578 2.06 -18.34 2.45
C LYS A 578 1.96 -19.22 1.21
N CYS A 579 1.26 -18.71 0.18
CA CYS A 579 1.29 -19.22 -1.18
C CYS A 579 2.01 -18.22 -2.09
N VAL A 580 2.83 -18.74 -3.02
CA VAL A 580 3.51 -17.96 -4.06
C VAL A 580 3.00 -18.41 -5.41
N TYR A 581 2.79 -17.46 -6.32
CA TYR A 581 2.24 -17.66 -7.66
C TYR A 581 3.24 -17.08 -8.66
N LEU A 582 3.70 -17.91 -9.59
CA LEU A 582 4.54 -17.46 -10.71
C LEU A 582 3.64 -17.25 -11.92
N THR A 583 3.66 -16.06 -12.50
CA THR A 583 2.80 -15.72 -13.65
C THR A 583 3.60 -15.57 -14.93
N ASP A 584 2.87 -15.59 -16.06
CA ASP A 584 3.31 -15.17 -17.39
C ASP A 584 2.84 -13.74 -17.73
N LEU A 585 2.26 -13.02 -16.76
CA LEU A 585 1.72 -11.68 -16.95
C LEU A 585 2.80 -10.62 -16.69
N LYS A 586 2.68 -9.50 -17.41
CA LYS A 586 3.45 -8.26 -17.19
C LYS A 586 2.56 -7.08 -16.79
N THR A 587 1.27 -7.14 -17.10
CA THR A 587 0.26 -6.15 -16.75
C THR A 587 -0.92 -6.82 -16.07
N VAL A 588 -1.50 -6.16 -15.07
CA VAL A 588 -2.71 -6.59 -14.35
C VAL A 588 -3.65 -5.39 -14.19
N ASP A 589 -4.92 -5.55 -14.57
CA ASP A 589 -5.96 -4.53 -14.38
C ASP A 589 -7.00 -4.87 -13.28
N GLN A 590 -6.92 -6.06 -12.68
CA GLN A 590 -7.80 -6.51 -11.61
C GLN A 590 -7.16 -7.60 -10.74
N ILE A 591 -7.36 -7.56 -9.42
CA ILE A 591 -6.99 -8.63 -8.48
C ILE A 591 -8.25 -9.22 -7.83
N GLY A 592 -8.29 -10.55 -7.71
CA GLY A 592 -9.27 -11.29 -6.94
C GLY A 592 -8.73 -12.64 -6.43
N VAL A 593 -9.53 -13.34 -5.64
CA VAL A 593 -9.20 -14.64 -5.03
C VAL A 593 -10.40 -15.59 -5.10
N SER A 594 -10.18 -16.86 -5.40
CA SER A 594 -11.20 -17.93 -5.39
C SER A 594 -10.74 -19.11 -4.53
N PHE A 595 -11.65 -20.05 -4.26
CA PHE A 595 -11.40 -21.28 -3.50
C PHE A 595 -12.20 -22.43 -4.13
N GLN A 596 -11.65 -23.64 -4.16
CA GLN A 596 -12.28 -24.79 -4.84
C GLN A 596 -13.56 -25.31 -4.16
N ARG A 597 -13.76 -24.96 -2.88
CA ARG A 597 -14.85 -25.43 -2.02
C ARG A 597 -15.46 -24.25 -1.24
N GLN A 598 -16.65 -24.44 -0.68
CA GLN A 598 -17.23 -23.48 0.26
C GLN A 598 -16.35 -23.40 1.53
N CYS A 599 -16.00 -22.20 1.97
CA CYS A 599 -15.05 -21.99 3.06
C CYS A 599 -15.18 -20.59 3.68
N GLU A 600 -14.62 -20.44 4.88
CA GLU A 600 -14.31 -19.14 5.48
C GLU A 600 -12.81 -19.07 5.75
N GLY A 601 -12.15 -18.12 5.09
CA GLY A 601 -10.70 -17.92 5.12
C GLY A 601 -10.37 -16.45 5.32
N TYR A 602 -9.14 -16.17 5.76
CA TYR A 602 -8.68 -14.83 6.08
C TYR A 602 -7.45 -14.52 5.24
N LEU A 603 -7.41 -13.36 4.58
CA LEU A 603 -6.24 -12.87 3.85
C LEU A 603 -5.52 -11.83 4.71
N GLY A 604 -4.30 -12.18 5.13
CA GLY A 604 -3.41 -11.32 5.92
C GLY A 604 -2.56 -10.40 5.06
N SER A 605 -2.24 -10.81 3.83
CA SER A 605 -1.72 -9.90 2.80
C SER A 605 -1.87 -10.43 1.37
N ILE A 606 -1.83 -9.50 0.41
CA ILE A 606 -1.58 -9.76 -1.01
C ILE A 606 -0.42 -8.86 -1.45
N THR A 607 0.53 -9.44 -2.18
CA THR A 607 1.65 -8.73 -2.82
C THR A 607 1.73 -9.13 -4.30
N LEU A 608 1.89 -8.16 -5.21
CA LEU A 608 2.33 -8.36 -6.59
C LEU A 608 3.68 -7.64 -6.76
N GLU A 609 4.69 -8.37 -7.23
CA GLU A 609 6.09 -7.95 -7.27
C GLU A 609 6.79 -8.45 -8.54
N LYS A 610 7.99 -7.95 -8.82
CA LYS A 610 8.79 -8.40 -9.97
C LYS A 610 9.36 -9.78 -9.70
N ARG A 611 9.19 -10.71 -10.63
CA ARG A 611 9.82 -12.04 -10.57
C ARG A 611 11.32 -11.92 -10.84
N GLU A 612 12.14 -11.91 -9.79
CA GLU A 612 13.59 -11.84 -9.93
C GLU A 612 14.17 -13.08 -10.63
N HIS A 613 14.62 -12.92 -11.88
CA HIS A 613 15.28 -13.99 -12.65
C HIS A 613 16.78 -14.16 -12.32
N ILE A 614 17.36 -13.24 -11.52
CA ILE A 614 18.81 -13.03 -11.39
C ILE A 614 19.51 -14.26 -10.80
N HIS A 615 19.07 -14.75 -9.65
CA HIS A 615 19.75 -15.81 -8.91
C HIS A 615 19.94 -17.10 -9.72
N GLY A 616 18.88 -17.62 -10.35
CA GLY A 616 18.94 -18.87 -11.11
C GLY A 616 19.78 -18.79 -12.38
N VAL A 617 19.66 -17.71 -13.16
CA VAL A 617 20.39 -17.56 -14.43
C VAL A 617 21.87 -17.32 -14.18
N VAL A 618 22.23 -16.50 -13.19
CA VAL A 618 23.64 -16.26 -12.81
C VAL A 618 24.32 -17.58 -12.40
N LEU A 619 23.66 -18.40 -11.56
CA LEU A 619 24.22 -19.69 -11.13
C LEU A 619 24.41 -20.68 -12.28
N VAL A 620 23.46 -20.76 -13.22
CA VAL A 620 23.61 -21.63 -14.40
C VAL A 620 24.72 -21.12 -15.33
N VAL A 621 24.82 -19.80 -15.56
CA VAL A 621 25.86 -19.22 -16.41
C VAL A 621 27.26 -19.42 -15.80
N PHE A 622 27.44 -19.15 -14.51
CA PHE A 622 28.71 -19.43 -13.83
C PHE A 622 29.04 -20.93 -13.79
N GLY A 623 28.06 -21.80 -13.53
CA GLY A 623 28.25 -23.25 -13.57
C GLY A 623 28.69 -23.77 -14.95
N VAL A 624 28.09 -23.26 -16.03
CA VAL A 624 28.47 -23.60 -17.41
C VAL A 624 29.85 -23.03 -17.76
N LEU A 625 30.18 -21.79 -17.35
CA LEU A 625 31.51 -21.21 -17.56
C LEU A 625 32.61 -22.02 -16.84
N VAL A 626 32.37 -22.45 -15.60
CA VAL A 626 33.30 -23.31 -14.84
C VAL A 626 33.46 -24.68 -15.51
N LEU A 627 32.37 -25.28 -16.02
CA LEU A 627 32.44 -26.55 -16.75
C LEU A 627 33.21 -26.43 -18.08
N VAL A 628 32.97 -25.38 -18.87
CA VAL A 628 33.65 -25.15 -20.15
C VAL A 628 35.14 -24.84 -19.94
N HIS A 629 35.48 -24.03 -18.94
CA HIS A 629 36.88 -23.71 -18.62
C HIS A 629 37.61 -24.90 -17.97
N GLY A 630 36.93 -25.69 -17.14
CA GLY A 630 37.48 -26.94 -16.59
C GLY A 630 37.70 -28.03 -17.64
N ALA A 631 36.91 -28.05 -18.71
CA ALA A 631 37.05 -28.99 -19.81
C ALA A 631 38.25 -28.71 -20.73
N SER A 632 38.65 -27.45 -20.93
CA SER A 632 39.80 -27.12 -21.80
C SER A 632 41.17 -27.40 -21.17
N LEU A 633 41.23 -27.57 -19.84
CA LEU A 633 42.47 -27.84 -19.08
C LEU A 633 42.70 -29.34 -18.80
N GLY A 634 42.13 -30.21 -19.65
CA GLY A 634 42.08 -31.67 -19.51
C GLY A 634 43.40 -32.43 -19.71
N GLY A 635 44.49 -32.02 -19.05
CA GLY A 635 45.80 -32.70 -19.12
C GLY A 635 46.08 -33.74 -18.03
N SER A 636 45.56 -33.55 -16.81
CA SER A 636 45.98 -34.37 -15.65
C SER A 636 44.92 -34.54 -14.55
N GLY A 637 43.62 -34.53 -14.90
CA GLY A 637 42.50 -34.86 -14.01
C GLY A 637 42.16 -33.87 -12.89
N ALA A 638 43.13 -33.09 -12.39
CA ALA A 638 42.98 -32.17 -11.27
C ALA A 638 41.89 -31.10 -11.49
N GLY A 639 41.80 -30.54 -12.72
CA GLY A 639 40.77 -29.55 -13.06
C GLY A 639 39.33 -30.09 -12.96
N LEU A 640 39.14 -31.41 -13.15
CA LEU A 640 37.83 -32.06 -13.07
C LEU A 640 37.40 -32.24 -11.60
N TRP A 641 38.35 -32.55 -10.71
CA TRP A 641 38.11 -32.56 -9.26
C TRP A 641 37.98 -31.16 -8.66
N ALA A 642 38.73 -30.18 -9.14
CA ALA A 642 38.58 -28.77 -8.73
C ALA A 642 37.23 -28.20 -9.17
N GLY A 643 36.80 -28.47 -10.42
CA GLY A 643 35.48 -28.10 -10.91
C GLY A 643 34.34 -28.76 -10.14
N ALA A 644 34.46 -30.05 -9.79
CA ALA A 644 33.49 -30.73 -8.93
C ALA A 644 33.46 -30.13 -7.51
N GLY A 645 34.62 -29.81 -6.94
CA GLY A 645 34.75 -29.14 -5.64
C GLY A 645 34.07 -27.77 -5.62
N ALA A 646 34.35 -26.93 -6.63
CA ALA A 646 33.74 -25.61 -6.79
C ALA A 646 32.22 -25.69 -7.01
N LEU A 647 31.73 -26.71 -7.73
CA LEU A 647 30.29 -26.93 -7.93
C LEU A 647 29.59 -27.30 -6.62
N VAL A 648 30.21 -28.15 -5.79
CA VAL A 648 29.71 -28.48 -4.45
C VAL A 648 29.78 -27.28 -3.50
N ALA A 649 30.89 -26.54 -3.50
CA ALA A 649 31.06 -25.33 -2.68
C ALA A 649 30.03 -24.24 -3.06
N GLY A 650 29.83 -24.00 -4.36
CA GLY A 650 28.82 -23.08 -4.88
C GLY A 650 27.39 -23.50 -4.51
N ALA A 651 27.06 -24.80 -4.63
CA ALA A 651 25.76 -25.31 -4.20
C ALA A 651 25.52 -25.16 -2.69
N LEU A 652 26.54 -25.41 -1.86
CA LEU A 652 26.49 -25.19 -0.41
C LEU A 652 26.39 -23.70 -0.05
N GLY A 653 27.08 -22.82 -0.80
CA GLY A 653 26.97 -21.37 -0.66
C GLY A 653 25.55 -20.87 -0.96
N VAL A 654 24.93 -21.35 -2.04
CA VAL A 654 23.53 -21.02 -2.38
C VAL A 654 22.56 -21.50 -1.29
N VAL A 655 22.74 -22.71 -0.76
CA VAL A 655 21.93 -23.22 0.36
C VAL A 655 22.14 -22.38 1.62
N ALA A 656 23.36 -21.91 1.89
CA ALA A 656 23.65 -21.01 3.00
C ALA A 656 22.98 -19.64 2.83
N THR A 657 23.08 -18.99 1.65
CA THR A 657 22.46 -17.68 1.38
C THR A 657 20.93 -17.75 1.40
N LEU A 658 20.33 -18.81 0.86
CA LEU A 658 18.88 -19.04 0.95
C LEU A 658 18.43 -19.26 2.41
N ALA A 659 19.29 -19.78 3.27
CA ALA A 659 18.99 -20.00 4.69
C ALA A 659 19.30 -18.78 5.58
N THR A 660 20.26 -17.91 5.26
CA THR A 660 20.43 -16.62 5.97
C THR A 660 19.28 -15.66 5.71
N SER A 661 18.49 -15.88 4.66
CA SER A 661 17.18 -15.24 4.44
C SER A 661 16.05 -15.80 5.35
N SER A 662 16.33 -16.77 6.23
CA SER A 662 15.35 -17.39 7.12
C SER A 662 15.62 -17.03 8.59
N THR A 663 14.69 -16.30 9.21
CA THR A 663 14.88 -15.61 10.50
C THR A 663 14.84 -16.51 11.77
N LYS A 664 15.02 -17.84 11.63
CA LYS A 664 14.98 -18.77 12.78
C LYS A 664 16.37 -19.20 13.25
N THR A 665 16.72 -18.78 14.47
CA THR A 665 17.98 -19.00 15.18
C THR A 665 18.20 -20.44 15.68
N ASN A 666 18.16 -21.41 14.78
CA ASN A 666 18.44 -22.82 15.09
C ASN A 666 19.95 -23.05 15.25
N SER A 667 20.40 -23.39 16.46
CA SER A 667 21.82 -23.69 16.77
C SER A 667 22.40 -24.81 15.90
N ALA A 668 21.60 -25.84 15.60
CA ALA A 668 21.98 -26.92 14.68
C ALA A 668 22.28 -26.41 13.26
N PHE A 669 21.61 -25.35 12.79
CA PHE A 669 21.83 -24.78 11.46
C PHE A 669 23.12 -23.98 11.41
N SER A 670 23.39 -23.14 12.42
CA SER A 670 24.67 -22.44 12.56
C SER A 670 25.85 -23.41 12.67
N SER A 671 25.69 -24.55 13.35
CA SER A 671 26.69 -25.62 13.40
C SER A 671 26.90 -26.29 12.02
N ALA A 672 25.83 -26.54 11.26
CA ALA A 672 25.93 -27.05 9.90
C ALA A 672 26.63 -26.05 8.96
N HIS A 673 26.32 -24.75 9.09
CA HIS A 673 26.98 -23.69 8.33
C HIS A 673 28.49 -23.59 8.67
N LEU A 674 28.86 -23.63 9.95
CA LEU A 674 30.27 -23.69 10.36
C LEU A 674 30.98 -24.94 9.81
N ALA A 675 30.33 -26.11 9.84
CA ALA A 675 30.87 -27.34 9.26
C ALA A 675 31.06 -27.21 7.74
N SER A 676 30.10 -26.63 7.02
CA SER A 676 30.22 -26.34 5.58
C SER A 676 31.35 -25.36 5.27
N SER A 677 31.50 -24.27 6.05
CA SER A 677 32.60 -23.32 5.89
C SER A 677 33.98 -23.94 6.21
N LEU A 678 34.07 -24.87 7.16
CA LEU A 678 35.30 -25.62 7.43
C LEU A 678 35.64 -26.61 6.31
N ILE A 679 34.65 -27.26 5.70
CA ILE A 679 34.84 -28.12 4.53
C ILE A 679 35.25 -27.29 3.31
N ALA A 680 34.59 -26.16 3.05
CA ALA A 680 34.98 -25.21 2.00
C ALA A 680 36.43 -24.72 2.20
N LEU A 681 36.78 -24.26 3.41
CA LEU A 681 38.14 -23.84 3.76
C LEU A 681 39.19 -24.92 3.46
N ALA A 682 38.91 -26.19 3.78
CA ALA A 682 39.80 -27.30 3.49
C ALA A 682 39.94 -27.59 1.98
N LEU A 683 38.83 -27.54 1.22
CA LEU A 683 38.82 -27.74 -0.22
C LEU A 683 39.52 -26.59 -0.97
N SER A 684 39.22 -25.33 -0.63
CA SER A 684 39.87 -24.14 -1.21
C SER A 684 41.38 -24.11 -0.92
N ASN A 685 41.82 -24.60 0.25
CA ASN A 685 43.25 -24.75 0.55
C ASN A 685 43.92 -25.80 -0.36
N MET A 686 43.28 -26.95 -0.59
CA MET A 686 43.80 -27.95 -1.55
C MET A 686 43.78 -27.42 -3.00
N ALA A 687 42.76 -26.65 -3.38
CA ALA A 687 42.68 -25.99 -4.68
C ALA A 687 43.81 -24.95 -4.84
N ALA A 688 44.06 -24.11 -3.83
CA ALA A 688 45.16 -23.15 -3.84
C ALA A 688 46.53 -23.83 -3.93
N ILE A 689 46.78 -24.89 -3.15
CA ILE A 689 48.05 -25.65 -3.21
C ILE A 689 48.24 -26.30 -4.58
N THR A 690 47.21 -26.91 -5.16
CA THR A 690 47.31 -27.57 -6.47
C THR A 690 47.44 -26.56 -7.62
N ALA A 691 46.73 -25.42 -7.56
CA ALA A 691 46.90 -24.32 -8.51
C ALA A 691 48.31 -23.69 -8.42
N LEU A 692 48.82 -23.41 -7.22
CA LEU A 692 50.20 -22.93 -7.02
C LEU A 692 51.23 -23.92 -7.56
N THR A 693 51.03 -25.23 -7.32
CA THR A 693 51.91 -26.28 -7.86
C THR A 693 51.87 -26.32 -9.39
N ALA A 694 50.71 -26.10 -10.01
CA ALA A 694 50.58 -26.00 -11.47
C ALA A 694 51.30 -24.74 -12.01
N VAL A 695 51.11 -23.58 -11.40
CA VAL A 695 51.80 -22.33 -11.77
C VAL A 695 53.32 -22.49 -11.69
N VAL A 696 53.85 -23.07 -10.60
CA VAL A 696 55.30 -23.28 -10.44
C VAL A 696 55.85 -24.31 -11.44
N ARG A 697 55.11 -25.39 -11.72
CA ARG A 697 55.49 -26.38 -12.74
C ARG A 697 55.55 -25.76 -14.14
N ASP A 698 54.53 -24.99 -14.49
CA ASP A 698 54.36 -24.48 -15.85
C ASP A 698 55.20 -23.21 -16.08
N SER A 699 55.53 -22.44 -15.04
CA SER A 699 56.54 -21.36 -15.13
C SER A 699 57.99 -21.85 -15.17
N GLN A 700 58.23 -23.16 -14.96
CA GLN A 700 59.55 -23.80 -15.11
C GLN A 700 59.75 -24.47 -16.47
N ARG A 701 58.73 -24.46 -17.35
CA ARG A 701 58.88 -24.91 -18.73
C ARG A 701 59.59 -23.85 -19.56
N THR A 702 60.78 -24.18 -20.06
CA THR A 702 61.45 -23.40 -21.11
C THR A 702 60.65 -23.49 -22.41
N PRO A 703 60.40 -22.38 -23.13
CA PRO A 703 59.74 -22.43 -24.43
C PRO A 703 60.67 -23.07 -25.48
N GLU A 704 60.28 -24.23 -26.01
CA GLU A 704 60.99 -24.86 -27.13
C GLU A 704 60.65 -24.14 -28.43
N VAL A 705 61.55 -23.27 -28.90
CA VAL A 705 61.44 -22.60 -30.20
C VAL A 705 61.76 -23.61 -31.32
N SER A 706 60.76 -24.42 -31.68
CA SER A 706 60.83 -25.37 -32.79
C SER A 706 60.78 -24.63 -34.15
N LEU A 707 61.96 -24.36 -34.70
CA LEU A 707 62.15 -23.73 -36.01
C LEU A 707 62.07 -24.78 -37.13
N LEU A 708 60.98 -24.80 -37.92
CA LEU A 708 60.89 -25.57 -39.16
C LEU A 708 60.16 -24.78 -40.28
N THR A 709 60.96 -24.34 -41.24
CA THR A 709 60.70 -24.23 -42.70
C THR A 709 59.30 -23.91 -43.24
N LEU A 710 59.24 -22.80 -43.98
CA LEU A 710 58.12 -22.38 -44.85
C LEU A 710 57.80 -23.37 -46.00
N SER A 711 56.52 -23.44 -46.33
CA SER A 711 55.99 -23.67 -47.69
C SER A 711 54.65 -22.92 -47.81
N ASP A 712 54.38 -22.29 -48.96
CA ASP A 712 53.22 -21.40 -49.14
C ASP A 712 51.86 -22.11 -49.00
N ASP A 713 50.92 -21.54 -48.23
CA ASP A 713 49.71 -20.86 -48.77
C ASP A 713 48.82 -20.27 -47.64
N ASP A 714 47.84 -19.44 -48.01
CA ASP A 714 46.98 -18.61 -47.16
C ASP A 714 46.36 -19.26 -45.90
N SER A 715 46.57 -18.65 -44.72
CA SER A 715 45.48 -18.10 -43.87
C SER A 715 45.98 -17.46 -42.55
N ASN A 716 45.51 -16.25 -42.23
CA ASN A 716 45.82 -15.58 -40.96
C ASN A 716 44.85 -16.03 -39.84
N VAL A 717 45.26 -17.04 -39.06
CA VAL A 717 44.68 -17.34 -37.74
C VAL A 717 45.74 -17.03 -36.68
N VAL A 718 45.43 -16.14 -35.73
CA VAL A 718 46.32 -15.88 -34.59
C VAL A 718 46.13 -17.00 -33.58
N GLU A 719 46.95 -18.05 -33.72
CA GLU A 719 47.01 -19.14 -32.75
C GLU A 719 47.67 -18.67 -31.46
N VAL A 720 46.88 -18.56 -30.38
CA VAL A 720 47.36 -18.09 -29.08
C VAL A 720 48.14 -19.21 -28.40
N ASP A 721 49.43 -18.96 -28.14
CA ASP A 721 50.35 -19.90 -27.51
C ASP A 721 49.73 -20.59 -26.27
N GLY A 722 49.50 -21.89 -26.39
CA GLY A 722 48.78 -22.68 -25.40
C GLY A 722 49.46 -22.73 -24.02
N GLY A 723 50.77 -22.47 -23.95
CA GLY A 723 51.48 -22.35 -22.68
C GLY A 723 51.00 -21.16 -21.84
N LEU A 724 50.78 -20.01 -22.49
CA LEU A 724 50.38 -18.77 -21.80
C LEU A 724 48.94 -18.86 -21.27
N ALA A 725 48.03 -19.45 -22.04
CA ALA A 725 46.63 -19.64 -21.63
C ALA A 725 46.52 -20.56 -20.40
N GLY A 726 47.27 -21.67 -20.37
CA GLY A 726 47.30 -22.59 -19.23
C GLY A 726 47.89 -21.96 -17.96
N LEU A 727 48.94 -21.13 -18.10
CA LEU A 727 49.54 -20.40 -16.99
C LEU A 727 48.57 -19.34 -16.42
N LEU A 728 47.94 -18.54 -17.27
CA LEU A 728 46.95 -17.52 -16.86
C LEU A 728 45.72 -18.15 -16.17
N ALA A 729 45.21 -19.28 -16.68
CA ALA A 729 44.12 -20.01 -16.03
C ALA A 729 44.53 -20.56 -14.65
N SER A 730 45.75 -21.07 -14.50
CA SER A 730 46.29 -21.57 -13.23
C SER A 730 46.47 -20.44 -12.20
N ILE A 731 46.90 -19.25 -12.65
CA ILE A 731 46.96 -18.03 -11.83
C ILE A 731 45.55 -17.57 -11.42
N GLY A 732 44.58 -17.57 -12.35
CA GLY A 732 43.19 -17.24 -12.06
C GLY A 732 42.55 -18.16 -11.02
N LEU A 733 42.77 -19.47 -11.15
CA LEU A 733 42.31 -20.47 -10.17
C LEU A 733 42.97 -20.27 -8.79
N LEU A 734 44.25 -19.91 -8.75
CA LEU A 734 44.96 -19.60 -7.50
C LEU A 734 44.35 -18.37 -6.81
N VAL A 735 44.11 -17.27 -7.55
CA VAL A 735 43.49 -16.04 -7.01
C VAL A 735 42.07 -16.32 -6.50
N ALA A 736 41.25 -17.07 -7.25
CA ALA A 736 39.90 -17.45 -6.83
C ALA A 736 39.92 -18.31 -5.55
N SER A 737 40.79 -19.32 -5.50
CA SER A 737 40.93 -20.21 -4.34
C SER A 737 41.39 -19.47 -3.07
N VAL A 738 42.29 -18.48 -3.23
CA VAL A 738 42.75 -17.63 -2.12
C VAL A 738 41.62 -16.69 -1.64
N ALA A 739 40.82 -16.12 -2.54
CA ALA A 739 39.67 -15.30 -2.16
C ALA A 739 38.61 -16.12 -1.40
N GLU A 740 38.28 -17.33 -1.88
CA GLU A 740 37.35 -18.24 -1.20
C GLU A 740 37.88 -18.71 0.17
N LEU A 741 39.19 -18.94 0.29
CA LEU A 741 39.86 -19.28 1.56
C LEU A 741 39.80 -18.12 2.56
N LEU A 742 39.95 -16.87 2.12
CA LEU A 742 39.78 -15.68 2.98
C LEU A 742 38.33 -15.51 3.44
N VAL A 743 37.35 -15.66 2.55
CA VAL A 743 35.92 -15.57 2.91
C VAL A 743 35.52 -16.70 3.86
N SER A 744 35.88 -17.95 3.55
CA SER A 744 35.60 -19.11 4.40
C SER A 744 36.29 -19.00 5.76
N GLY A 745 37.52 -18.46 5.80
CA GLY A 745 38.23 -18.14 7.03
C GLY A 745 37.51 -17.09 7.87
N TYR A 746 37.03 -16.01 7.25
CA TYR A 746 36.25 -14.96 7.92
C TYR A 746 34.91 -15.47 8.47
N SER A 747 34.18 -16.30 7.72
CA SER A 747 32.97 -16.98 8.20
C SER A 747 33.28 -17.88 9.41
N CYS A 748 34.33 -18.70 9.34
CA CYS A 748 34.76 -19.52 10.48
C CYS A 748 35.10 -18.66 11.71
N LEU A 749 35.87 -17.58 11.54
CA LEU A 749 36.27 -16.68 12.64
C LEU A 749 35.08 -15.93 13.27
N THR A 750 34.07 -15.55 12.49
CA THR A 750 32.90 -14.80 12.98
C THR A 750 31.77 -15.69 13.53
N LEU A 751 31.70 -16.96 13.12
CA LEU A 751 30.72 -17.95 13.61
C LEU A 751 31.21 -18.72 14.83
N THR A 752 32.51 -19.05 14.91
CA THR A 752 33.08 -19.84 16.03
C THR A 752 32.77 -19.26 17.43
N PRO A 753 32.97 -17.96 17.74
CA PRO A 753 32.66 -17.40 19.06
C PRO A 753 31.15 -17.25 19.33
N LYS A 754 30.29 -17.41 18.31
CA LYS A 754 28.82 -17.45 18.47
C LYS A 754 28.30 -18.85 18.82
N LEU A 755 29.12 -19.88 18.61
CA LEU A 755 28.78 -21.29 18.82
C LEU A 755 29.56 -21.94 19.97
N CYS A 756 30.82 -21.53 20.19
CA CYS A 756 31.67 -22.05 21.25
C CYS A 756 31.73 -21.06 22.43
N GLY A 757 31.03 -21.39 23.52
CA GLY A 757 30.97 -20.55 24.73
C GLY A 757 32.34 -20.24 25.35
N CYS A 758 33.34 -21.11 25.13
CA CYS A 758 34.72 -20.93 25.62
C CYS A 758 35.48 -19.78 24.92
N LEU A 759 34.95 -19.22 23.83
CA LEU A 759 35.56 -18.14 23.05
C LEU A 759 34.70 -16.86 23.03
N ARG A 760 33.66 -16.80 23.87
CA ARG A 760 32.80 -15.63 24.01
C ARG A 760 33.48 -14.60 24.92
N ALA A 761 33.77 -13.40 24.40
CA ALA A 761 34.22 -12.29 25.22
C ALA A 761 33.07 -11.85 26.17
N ASN A 762 33.35 -11.80 27.48
CA ASN A 762 32.40 -11.27 28.45
C ASN A 762 32.44 -9.74 28.41
N ALA A 763 31.38 -9.11 27.91
CA ALA A 763 31.21 -7.66 27.89
C ALA A 763 30.81 -7.12 29.28
N ALA A 764 31.62 -7.42 30.30
CA ALA A 764 31.37 -7.09 31.70
C ALA A 764 32.68 -7.01 32.51
N ASP A 765 33.68 -6.27 31.98
CA ASP A 765 34.84 -5.75 32.73
C ASP A 765 35.64 -4.75 31.85
N GLU A 766 35.23 -3.47 31.81
CA GLU A 766 36.03 -2.36 31.26
C GLU A 766 36.16 -1.19 32.23
N VAL A 767 36.84 -1.42 33.37
CA VAL A 767 37.40 -0.32 34.20
C VAL A 767 38.80 -0.71 34.73
N ALA A 768 39.81 -0.73 33.86
CA ALA A 768 41.22 -0.60 34.27
C ALA A 768 42.14 -0.26 33.08
N SER A 769 42.92 0.81 33.21
CA SER A 769 44.07 1.07 32.33
C SER A 769 45.23 0.13 32.68
N ASP A 770 45.73 -0.65 31.72
CA ASP A 770 47.10 -0.46 31.20
C ASP A 770 47.36 -1.26 29.90
N GLY A 771 48.31 -0.79 29.08
CA GLY A 771 48.58 -1.31 27.74
C GLY A 771 49.58 -2.46 27.66
N HIS A 772 49.16 -3.71 27.88
CA HIS A 772 49.92 -4.87 27.40
C HIS A 772 49.05 -6.10 27.05
N LEU A 773 49.23 -6.64 25.83
CA LEU A 773 48.55 -7.85 25.36
C LEU A 773 48.87 -9.07 26.24
N LYS A 774 47.82 -9.72 26.77
CA LYS A 774 47.90 -10.85 27.73
C LYS A 774 47.97 -12.24 27.09
N THR A 775 48.17 -12.32 25.76
CA THR A 775 48.21 -13.56 24.96
C THR A 775 49.30 -14.56 25.40
N ARG A 776 50.26 -14.14 26.23
CA ARG A 776 51.45 -14.91 26.60
C ARG A 776 51.20 -16.02 27.64
N ASN A 777 50.06 -16.06 28.33
CA ASN A 777 49.85 -17.04 29.42
C ASN A 777 49.42 -18.46 28.97
N MET A 778 48.56 -18.61 27.97
CA MET A 778 48.07 -19.95 27.57
C MET A 778 49.18 -20.85 27.01
N VAL A 779 50.01 -20.31 26.13
CA VAL A 779 51.17 -21.05 25.58
C VAL A 779 52.17 -21.38 26.70
N HIS A 780 52.39 -20.47 27.65
CA HIS A 780 53.33 -20.69 28.75
C HIS A 780 52.85 -21.76 29.74
N GLN A 781 51.54 -21.85 30.01
CA GLN A 781 50.97 -22.97 30.79
C GLN A 781 51.08 -24.31 30.03
N TRP A 782 50.80 -24.33 28.72
CA TRP A 782 50.90 -25.54 27.91
C TRP A 782 52.34 -26.06 27.78
N VAL A 783 53.31 -25.16 27.59
CA VAL A 783 54.75 -25.51 27.53
C VAL A 783 55.30 -25.93 28.90
N ILE A 784 54.81 -25.37 30.01
CA ILE A 784 55.15 -25.88 31.36
C ILE A 784 54.60 -27.31 31.54
N ALA A 785 53.35 -27.56 31.12
CA ALA A 785 52.70 -28.88 31.26
C ALA A 785 53.41 -30.02 30.49
N GLN A 786 54.22 -29.72 29.47
CA GLN A 786 54.98 -30.72 28.72
C GLN A 786 56.38 -31.03 29.30
N ASN A 787 56.88 -30.25 30.27
CA ASN A 787 58.28 -30.32 30.73
C ASN A 787 58.47 -31.02 32.09
N HIS A 788 57.56 -31.89 32.52
CA HIS A 788 57.70 -32.69 33.75
C HIS A 788 57.66 -34.20 33.49
N VAL A 789 58.86 -34.78 33.36
CA VAL A 789 59.09 -36.22 33.37
C VAL A 789 58.92 -36.75 34.82
N PRO A 790 58.15 -37.84 35.06
CA PRO A 790 57.73 -38.20 36.41
C PRO A 790 58.69 -39.11 37.18
N THR A 791 58.89 -38.83 38.47
CA THR A 791 59.61 -39.70 39.41
C THR A 791 58.65 -40.46 40.35
N LYS A 792 58.29 -41.68 39.95
CA LYS A 792 57.89 -42.82 40.80
C LYS A 792 57.02 -42.53 42.06
N ASN A 793 55.70 -42.68 41.95
CA ASN A 793 54.98 -43.89 42.42
C ASN A 793 53.45 -43.70 42.51
N GLN A 794 52.70 -44.09 41.48
CA GLN A 794 51.39 -44.76 41.52
C GLN A 794 50.91 -45.08 40.09
N GLN A 795 49.95 -46.00 39.91
CA GLN A 795 49.58 -46.58 38.60
C GLN A 795 48.28 -45.97 38.02
N PRO A 796 48.21 -45.70 36.70
CA PRO A 796 46.97 -45.33 36.01
C PRO A 796 46.32 -46.51 35.25
N PRO A 797 44.97 -46.60 35.20
CA PRO A 797 44.22 -47.48 34.29
C PRO A 797 43.95 -46.84 32.90
N PRO A 798 43.53 -47.62 31.87
CA PRO A 798 43.59 -47.22 30.44
C PRO A 798 42.28 -46.62 29.86
N PRO A 799 42.32 -46.02 28.64
CA PRO A 799 41.19 -45.37 27.98
C PRO A 799 40.49 -46.18 26.86
N PRO A 800 39.22 -45.85 26.55
CA PRO A 800 38.65 -45.87 25.18
C PRO A 800 38.10 -44.46 24.81
N ILE A 801 38.23 -43.90 23.60
CA ILE A 801 38.10 -44.38 22.20
C ILE A 801 36.62 -44.52 21.75
N TYR A 802 36.24 -43.72 20.73
CA TYR A 802 34.92 -43.65 20.10
C TYR A 802 34.79 -44.59 18.89
N VAL A 803 33.63 -45.26 18.69
CA VAL A 803 33.26 -45.90 17.41
C VAL A 803 31.74 -45.83 17.12
N VAL A 804 31.41 -45.10 16.04
CA VAL A 804 30.40 -45.31 14.95
C VAL A 804 29.07 -46.11 15.16
N GLN A 805 27.99 -45.52 14.62
CA GLN A 805 26.69 -46.02 14.06
C GLN A 805 26.51 -47.53 13.71
N PRO A 806 25.26 -48.11 13.60
CA PRO A 806 24.10 -47.59 12.82
C PRO A 806 22.64 -47.95 13.28
N MET A 807 21.62 -47.67 12.43
CA MET A 807 20.19 -48.08 12.57
C MET A 807 19.92 -49.52 12.05
N PRO A 808 18.84 -50.24 12.48
CA PRO A 808 17.55 -50.23 11.74
C PRO A 808 16.22 -50.59 12.53
N ILE A 809 15.09 -50.56 11.79
CA ILE A 809 13.73 -51.18 11.93
C ILE A 809 13.73 -52.65 12.50
N PRO A 810 12.64 -53.31 13.05
CA PRO A 810 11.21 -53.32 12.59
C PRO A 810 10.01 -53.71 13.58
N MET A 811 8.77 -53.69 13.03
CA MET A 811 7.58 -54.62 13.18
C MET A 811 6.77 -54.97 14.50
N HIS A 812 5.43 -54.87 14.35
CA HIS A 812 4.27 -55.73 14.80
C HIS A 812 3.97 -56.22 16.26
N HIS A 813 2.80 -55.77 16.79
CA HIS A 813 1.62 -56.53 17.36
C HIS A 813 1.75 -57.61 18.49
N PRO A 814 0.64 -58.06 19.17
CA PRO A 814 -0.76 -57.54 19.35
C PRO A 814 -1.30 -57.60 20.83
N MET A 815 -2.64 -57.50 21.02
CA MET A 815 -3.46 -57.85 22.22
C MET A 815 -3.42 -56.90 23.46
N ILE A 816 -4.45 -56.75 24.32
CA ILE A 816 -5.76 -57.45 24.52
C ILE A 816 -6.87 -56.46 25.06
N GLN A 817 -8.14 -56.89 25.14
CA GLN A 817 -9.33 -56.16 25.67
C GLN A 817 -10.18 -57.08 26.60
N PRO A 818 -11.16 -56.58 27.39
CA PRO A 818 -11.21 -55.39 28.24
C PRO A 818 -11.24 -55.76 29.77
N PRO A 819 -12.32 -56.07 30.54
CA PRO A 819 -13.76 -55.65 30.59
C PRO A 819 -14.30 -55.17 31.99
N TYR A 820 -15.58 -54.76 32.03
CA TYR A 820 -16.54 -54.59 33.17
C TYR A 820 -16.40 -53.48 34.25
N GLY A 821 -17.53 -52.77 34.49
CA GLY A 821 -17.78 -51.89 35.65
C GLY A 821 -18.86 -50.81 35.43
N MET A 822 -20.13 -51.07 35.79
CA MET A 822 -21.33 -50.20 35.61
C MET A 822 -22.44 -50.62 36.61
N PRO A 823 -23.50 -49.81 36.92
CA PRO A 823 -23.65 -48.35 37.00
C PRO A 823 -24.21 -47.96 38.43
N PRO A 824 -24.91 -46.82 38.70
CA PRO A 824 -26.29 -46.56 38.22
C PRO A 824 -26.65 -45.09 37.88
N THR A 825 -27.84 -44.92 37.29
CA THR A 825 -28.56 -43.66 36.96
C THR A 825 -29.80 -43.52 37.92
N PRO A 826 -30.92 -42.75 37.73
CA PRO A 826 -31.34 -41.86 36.61
C PRO A 826 -32.19 -40.58 36.92
N GLY A 827 -32.44 -39.78 35.87
CA GLY A 827 -33.71 -39.04 35.68
C GLY A 827 -33.64 -37.50 35.64
N LYS A 828 -34.45 -36.76 34.84
CA LYS A 828 -35.48 -37.15 33.84
C LYS A 828 -35.62 -36.08 32.72
N PHE A 829 -35.99 -36.54 31.51
CA PHE A 829 -36.62 -35.77 30.40
C PHE A 829 -38.17 -35.69 30.59
N PRO A 830 -39.03 -35.05 29.74
CA PRO A 830 -38.94 -34.60 28.32
C PRO A 830 -39.22 -33.07 28.14
N GLY A 831 -39.29 -32.38 26.98
CA GLY A 831 -39.72 -32.63 25.57
C GLY A 831 -40.88 -31.65 25.22
N GLY A 832 -41.24 -31.25 23.99
CA GLY A 832 -40.76 -31.49 22.62
C GLY A 832 -41.68 -30.78 21.59
N PHE A 833 -41.60 -31.17 20.30
CA PHE A 833 -42.51 -30.83 19.15
C PHE A 833 -42.33 -29.54 18.32
N VAL A 834 -42.83 -29.64 17.07
CA VAL A 834 -42.74 -28.75 15.88
C VAL A 834 -44.02 -28.96 15.04
N PRO A 835 -44.66 -27.94 14.42
CA PRO A 835 -44.99 -28.07 12.98
C PRO A 835 -45.18 -26.78 12.11
N ALA A 836 -44.91 -26.93 10.80
CA ALA A 836 -45.61 -26.38 9.62
C ALA A 836 -45.61 -24.87 9.23
N GLY A 837 -45.81 -24.62 7.92
CA GLY A 837 -46.00 -23.30 7.24
C GLY A 837 -47.48 -22.99 6.92
N PRO A 838 -47.86 -22.28 5.82
CA PRO A 838 -47.23 -22.28 4.48
C PRO A 838 -47.17 -20.93 3.70
N LEU A 839 -46.81 -21.02 2.40
CA LEU A 839 -46.89 -20.02 1.29
C LEU A 839 -48.37 -19.66 0.90
N PRO A 840 -48.72 -18.56 0.16
CA PRO A 840 -48.28 -18.28 -1.24
C PRO A 840 -48.30 -16.83 -1.84
N ILE A 841 -47.67 -16.67 -3.04
CA ILE A 841 -48.05 -16.02 -4.35
C ILE A 841 -48.92 -14.70 -4.29
N SER A 842 -48.68 -13.56 -5.00
CA SER A 842 -48.43 -13.32 -6.46
C SER A 842 -47.89 -11.89 -6.81
N THR A 843 -47.45 -11.71 -8.07
CA THR A 843 -47.21 -10.44 -8.84
C THR A 843 -48.50 -9.98 -9.61
N PRO A 844 -48.61 -8.89 -10.45
CA PRO A 844 -47.60 -8.16 -11.26
C PRO A 844 -47.78 -6.61 -11.48
N THR A 845 -47.13 -6.10 -12.54
CA THR A 845 -46.98 -4.70 -13.08
C THR A 845 -48.09 -4.37 -14.15
N PRO A 846 -48.01 -3.53 -15.24
CA PRO A 846 -46.95 -2.64 -15.83
C PRO A 846 -47.39 -1.30 -16.56
N TYR A 847 -46.43 -0.64 -17.27
CA TYR A 847 -46.54 0.44 -18.33
C TYR A 847 -46.83 1.92 -17.91
N GLY A 848 -46.41 2.97 -18.65
CA GLY A 848 -45.44 3.09 -19.79
C GLY A 848 -45.48 4.44 -20.60
N ALA A 849 -44.47 4.67 -21.48
CA ALA A 849 -44.39 5.61 -22.65
C ALA A 849 -43.93 7.12 -22.51
N MET A 850 -43.53 7.71 -23.67
CA MET A 850 -42.91 9.05 -23.95
C MET A 850 -43.36 9.56 -25.35
N PRO A 851 -43.39 10.88 -25.66
CA PRO A 851 -42.62 11.45 -26.82
C PRO A 851 -42.24 12.99 -26.75
N VAL A 852 -41.03 13.50 -27.11
CA VAL A 852 -40.46 13.97 -28.43
C VAL A 852 -40.32 15.54 -28.60
N LEU A 853 -39.41 15.98 -29.50
CA LEU A 853 -38.72 17.29 -29.72
C LEU A 853 -39.33 18.19 -30.85
N PRO A 854 -38.99 19.52 -31.02
CA PRO A 854 -37.85 19.95 -31.91
C PRO A 854 -37.18 21.39 -31.76
N HIS A 855 -35.88 21.53 -32.14
CA HIS A 855 -35.06 22.71 -32.58
C HIS A 855 -34.73 23.93 -31.63
N ILE A 856 -33.64 24.78 -31.72
CA ILE A 856 -32.42 25.06 -32.59
C ILE A 856 -32.55 26.25 -33.61
N PRO A 857 -31.60 27.23 -33.81
CA PRO A 857 -30.50 27.87 -33.00
C PRO A 857 -30.43 29.44 -33.22
N PRO A 858 -29.29 30.21 -33.32
CA PRO A 858 -27.92 30.22 -32.71
C PRO A 858 -27.48 31.60 -32.09
N TYR A 859 -26.28 31.72 -31.46
CA TYR A 859 -25.27 32.80 -31.73
C TYR A 859 -23.92 32.63 -30.99
N ALA A 860 -22.82 33.07 -31.64
CA ALA A 860 -21.47 33.47 -31.15
C ALA A 860 -20.73 32.66 -30.03
N THR A 861 -19.55 32.10 -30.37
CA THR A 861 -18.63 31.37 -29.47
C THR A 861 -17.39 32.16 -29.05
N ARG A 862 -16.83 31.86 -27.87
CA ARG A 862 -15.54 32.35 -27.33
C ARG A 862 -14.34 31.51 -27.87
N PRO A 863 -13.08 31.98 -27.83
CA PRO A 863 -11.93 31.19 -28.30
C PRO A 863 -11.45 30.16 -27.25
N PRO A 864 -11.08 28.92 -27.65
CA PRO A 864 -10.54 27.92 -26.73
C PRO A 864 -9.07 28.19 -26.36
N SER A 865 -8.68 27.82 -25.14
CA SER A 865 -7.30 27.83 -24.66
C SER A 865 -6.43 26.80 -25.42
N GLN A 866 -5.18 27.16 -25.70
CA GLN A 866 -4.29 26.37 -26.55
C GLN A 866 -3.33 25.50 -25.73
N ILE A 867 -3.50 24.18 -25.79
CA ILE A 867 -2.47 23.20 -25.42
C ILE A 867 -1.77 22.72 -26.70
N PHE A 868 -0.43 22.64 -26.68
CA PHE A 868 0.38 22.38 -27.86
C PHE A 868 0.17 20.97 -28.42
N ARG A 869 -0.45 20.87 -29.60
CA ARG A 869 -0.72 19.60 -30.28
C ARG A 869 0.37 19.26 -31.30
N ALA A 870 1.20 18.28 -30.98
CA ALA A 870 2.15 17.70 -31.94
C ALA A 870 1.40 17.14 -33.17
N LYS A 871 1.83 17.53 -34.37
CA LYS A 871 1.15 17.15 -35.63
C LYS A 871 1.77 15.90 -36.24
N HIS A 872 0.95 14.89 -36.46
CA HIS A 872 1.18 13.88 -37.50
C HIS A 872 0.04 13.94 -38.51
N LYS A 873 0.39 14.09 -39.80
CA LYS A 873 -0.57 14.06 -40.90
C LYS A 873 -1.05 12.62 -41.12
N ARG A 874 -2.36 12.45 -41.33
CA ARG A 874 -2.90 11.36 -42.15
C ARG A 874 -3.79 11.97 -43.23
N HIS A 875 -3.59 11.57 -44.49
CA HIS A 875 -4.54 11.85 -45.58
C HIS A 875 -5.60 10.74 -45.63
N PRO A 876 -6.81 11.03 -46.12
CA PRO A 876 -7.91 10.06 -46.18
C PRO A 876 -7.99 9.32 -47.53
N LEU A 877 -8.36 8.03 -47.46
CA LEU A 877 -9.10 7.23 -48.45
C LEU A 877 -10.06 6.36 -47.61
N ALA A 878 -11.37 6.32 -47.83
CA ALA A 878 -12.15 5.94 -49.03
C ALA A 878 -12.23 4.41 -49.21
N ASP A 879 -13.47 3.88 -49.22
CA ASP A 879 -13.80 2.46 -49.40
C ASP A 879 -13.38 1.93 -50.79
N PRO A 880 -13.24 0.60 -50.96
CA PRO A 880 -14.24 -0.09 -51.80
C PRO A 880 -14.64 -1.51 -51.32
N GLU A 881 -15.51 -2.12 -52.13
CA GLU A 881 -16.36 -3.30 -51.91
C GLU A 881 -15.66 -4.69 -51.97
N GLU A 882 -16.45 -5.77 -51.79
CA GLU A 882 -16.05 -7.17 -52.05
C GLU A 882 -15.60 -7.43 -53.51
N PRO A 883 -14.85 -8.52 -53.76
CA PRO A 883 -15.54 -9.67 -54.40
C PRO A 883 -15.05 -11.08 -54.00
N GLU A 884 -15.88 -12.09 -54.26
CA GLU A 884 -15.51 -13.53 -54.23
C GLU A 884 -14.40 -13.91 -55.24
N ARG A 885 -13.55 -14.94 -54.95
CA ARG A 885 -13.62 -16.27 -55.62
C ARG A 885 -12.51 -17.30 -55.29
N LYS A 886 -12.98 -18.49 -54.88
CA LYS A 886 -12.56 -19.89 -55.15
C LYS A 886 -11.24 -20.22 -55.92
N ARG A 887 -10.48 -21.15 -55.30
CA ARG A 887 -9.85 -22.40 -55.83
C ARG A 887 -8.51 -22.40 -56.61
N GLN A 888 -7.63 -23.32 -56.15
CA GLN A 888 -6.65 -24.16 -56.91
C GLN A 888 -5.44 -23.41 -57.52
N VAL A 889 -4.24 -23.99 -57.73
CA VAL A 889 -3.72 -25.38 -57.50
C VAL A 889 -2.21 -25.36 -57.15
N GLU A 890 -1.57 -26.54 -57.09
CA GLU A 890 -0.15 -26.92 -56.86
C GLU A 890 0.95 -26.01 -57.52
N ALA A 891 2.26 -26.08 -57.21
CA ALA A 891 3.10 -27.15 -56.63
C ALA A 891 4.45 -26.62 -56.04
N LYS A 892 5.24 -27.54 -55.44
CA LYS A 892 6.73 -27.78 -55.53
C LYS A 892 7.71 -26.61 -55.86
N SER A 893 8.97 -26.56 -55.39
CA SER A 893 9.77 -27.39 -54.45
C SER A 893 11.21 -26.82 -54.34
N GLU A 894 11.91 -27.06 -53.21
CA GLU A 894 13.39 -27.07 -53.10
C GLU A 894 14.17 -25.76 -53.41
N SER A 895 15.47 -25.58 -53.11
CA SER A 895 16.27 -26.01 -51.94
C SER A 895 17.56 -25.15 -51.79
N SER A 896 18.28 -25.34 -50.67
CA SER A 896 19.74 -25.15 -50.51
C SER A 896 20.43 -23.78 -50.73
N LYS A 897 20.73 -23.11 -49.61
CA LYS A 897 22.05 -22.59 -49.15
C LYS A 897 23.11 -22.02 -50.14
N ARG A 898 23.68 -20.89 -49.66
CA ARG A 898 25.13 -20.51 -49.60
C ARG A 898 25.65 -19.54 -50.68
N GLY A 899 26.36 -18.48 -50.24
CA GLY A 899 27.23 -17.64 -51.06
C GLY A 899 27.11 -16.13 -50.82
N SER A 900 28.02 -15.56 -50.03
CA SER A 900 28.43 -14.15 -50.15
C SER A 900 29.63 -14.05 -51.12
N PRO A 901 29.95 -12.88 -51.71
CA PRO A 901 30.81 -11.92 -51.02
C PRO A 901 30.49 -10.42 -51.28
N THR A 902 31.42 -9.58 -50.81
CA THR A 902 31.45 -8.11 -50.67
C THR A 902 31.52 -7.29 -51.99
N GLY A 903 31.31 -5.97 -51.87
CA GLY A 903 31.46 -4.96 -52.94
C GLY A 903 30.29 -3.96 -52.92
N GLU A 904 30.15 -3.15 -51.86
CA GLU A 904 30.61 -1.75 -51.86
C GLU A 904 30.06 -0.90 -53.02
N ASP A 905 29.01 -0.11 -52.73
CA ASP A 905 28.98 1.30 -53.18
C ASP A 905 28.20 2.16 -52.18
N GLN A 906 28.32 3.48 -52.29
CA GLN A 906 28.18 4.42 -51.17
C GLN A 906 26.91 5.31 -51.22
N VAL A 907 26.43 5.72 -50.05
CA VAL A 907 25.44 6.79 -49.81
C VAL A 907 24.02 6.59 -50.40
N ASP A 908 23.08 6.12 -49.58
CA ASP A 908 22.03 7.01 -49.04
C ASP A 908 21.37 6.43 -47.76
N LEU A 909 21.71 6.98 -46.59
CA LEU A 909 21.07 6.63 -45.32
C LEU A 909 21.13 7.79 -44.29
N ALA A 910 20.87 9.01 -44.74
CA ALA A 910 21.08 10.23 -43.95
C ALA A 910 19.77 10.98 -43.61
N GLN A 911 18.72 10.29 -43.12
CA GLN A 911 17.43 10.97 -42.86
C GLN A 911 16.51 10.46 -41.72
N THR A 912 17.03 9.82 -40.67
CA THR A 912 16.25 9.58 -39.43
C THR A 912 17.06 9.74 -38.14
N TYR A 913 17.63 10.93 -37.88
CA TYR A 913 18.14 11.32 -36.56
C TYR A 913 17.83 12.77 -36.25
N THR A 914 17.21 13.04 -35.10
CA THR A 914 16.88 14.39 -34.62
C THR A 914 18.08 15.00 -33.90
N GLY A 915 18.59 16.13 -34.40
CA GLY A 915 19.88 16.71 -34.01
C GLY A 915 19.97 17.39 -32.63
N LEU A 916 19.40 16.80 -31.58
CA LEU A 916 19.52 17.28 -30.20
C LEU A 916 20.65 16.57 -29.44
N ASP A 917 20.69 15.23 -29.51
CA ASP A 917 21.66 14.39 -28.78
C ASP A 917 23.13 14.65 -29.17
N LYS A 918 23.36 15.08 -30.41
CA LYS A 918 24.73 15.31 -30.92
C LYS A 918 25.46 16.38 -30.11
N ARG A 919 24.80 17.47 -29.74
CA ARG A 919 25.43 18.56 -28.96
C ARG A 919 25.81 18.13 -27.54
N ILE A 920 24.92 17.41 -26.87
CA ILE A 920 25.16 16.87 -25.53
C ILE A 920 26.30 15.85 -25.57
N SER A 921 26.35 15.00 -26.61
CA SER A 921 27.44 14.05 -26.84
C SER A 921 28.78 14.75 -27.07
N GLU A 922 28.82 15.82 -27.87
CA GLU A 922 30.03 16.60 -28.15
C GLU A 922 30.52 17.41 -26.92
N GLU A 923 29.62 17.90 -26.07
CA GLU A 923 30.00 18.48 -24.77
C GLU A 923 30.55 17.41 -23.81
N PHE A 924 29.90 16.26 -23.66
CA PHE A 924 30.40 15.18 -22.79
C PHE A 924 31.77 14.67 -23.23
N ILE A 925 32.01 14.54 -24.54
CA ILE A 925 33.30 14.13 -25.09
C ILE A 925 34.36 15.21 -24.88
N SER A 926 34.05 16.51 -25.04
CA SER A 926 35.04 17.57 -24.80
C SER A 926 35.41 17.70 -23.32
N ILE A 927 34.45 17.54 -22.40
CA ILE A 927 34.69 17.52 -20.94
C ILE A 927 35.51 16.29 -20.51
N ALA A 928 35.30 15.13 -21.15
CA ALA A 928 36.03 13.90 -20.84
C ALA A 928 37.46 13.84 -21.40
N MET A 929 37.77 14.64 -22.42
CA MET A 929 39.03 14.60 -23.17
C MET A 929 40.01 15.75 -22.86
N ASP A 930 39.67 16.67 -21.95
CA ASP A 930 40.59 17.71 -21.45
C ASP A 930 41.77 17.08 -20.67
N PRO A 931 43.04 17.19 -21.15
CA PRO A 931 44.19 16.60 -20.47
C PRO A 931 44.61 17.35 -19.20
N ASP A 932 44.40 18.67 -19.13
CA ASP A 932 45.10 19.53 -18.17
C ASP A 932 44.47 19.53 -16.77
N ARG A 933 43.24 19.01 -16.64
CA ARG A 933 42.54 18.92 -15.34
C ARG A 933 43.01 17.79 -14.41
N LYS A 934 43.96 16.94 -14.84
CA LYS A 934 44.53 15.83 -14.04
C LYS A 934 45.79 16.19 -13.25
N SER A 935 45.94 17.45 -12.82
CA SER A 935 47.18 17.94 -12.19
C SER A 935 47.02 18.76 -10.88
N LYS A 936 45.90 18.62 -10.13
CA LYS A 936 45.73 19.28 -8.81
C LYS A 936 44.72 18.63 -7.85
N ALA A 937 45.00 17.41 -7.38
CA ALA A 937 44.26 16.76 -6.28
C ALA A 937 45.10 15.70 -5.53
N SER A 938 46.38 15.97 -5.27
CA SER A 938 47.32 15.01 -4.68
C SER A 938 47.90 15.46 -3.33
N SER A 939 47.80 14.56 -2.34
CA SER A 939 48.73 14.34 -1.21
C SER A 939 48.91 15.41 -0.11
N HIS A 940 49.03 14.90 1.13
CA HIS A 940 49.58 15.52 2.35
C HIS A 940 48.94 16.83 2.87
N HIS A 941 48.41 16.84 4.10
CA HIS A 941 49.30 16.83 5.27
C HIS A 941 48.81 16.02 6.47
N GLY A 942 49.74 15.71 7.37
CA GLY A 942 49.49 15.39 8.77
C GLY A 942 50.37 16.27 9.66
N SER A 943 49.98 16.36 10.93
CA SER A 943 50.75 16.92 12.07
C SER A 943 51.09 18.43 12.12
N GLU A 944 50.49 19.06 13.14
CA GLU A 944 51.15 19.86 14.19
C GLU A 944 51.34 21.39 14.12
N ILE A 945 50.73 22.03 15.14
CA ILE A 945 51.25 23.11 16.01
C ILE A 945 51.26 24.57 15.52
N ALA A 946 50.35 25.36 16.14
CA ALA A 946 50.39 26.81 16.45
C ALA A 946 50.49 27.84 15.29
N ALA A 947 49.98 29.08 15.40
CA ALA A 947 49.58 29.84 16.59
C ALA A 947 48.47 30.89 16.32
N THR A 948 47.64 31.12 17.35
CA THR A 948 46.93 32.37 17.75
C THR A 948 46.57 33.50 16.76
N LYS A 949 45.29 33.92 16.90
CA LYS A 949 44.75 35.30 17.09
C LYS A 949 44.12 36.08 15.91
N THR A 950 42.91 36.57 16.23
CA THR A 950 42.21 37.79 15.75
C THR A 950 41.84 37.90 14.26
N PHE A 951 40.67 38.42 13.88
CA PHE A 951 39.58 39.02 14.69
C PHE A 951 38.32 38.16 14.72
#